data_AF-A0A962KA90-F1
#
_entry.id   AF-A0A962KA90-F1
#
_cell.length_a   1.000
_cell.length_b   1.000
_cell.length_c   1.000
_cell.angle_alpha   90.00
_cell.angle_beta   90.00
_cell.angle_gamma   90.00
#
_symmetry.space_group_name_H-M   'P 1'
#
loop_
_entity.id
_entity.type
_entity.pdbx_description
1 polymer ?
#
loop_
_entity_poly.entity_id
_entity_poly.type
_entity_poly.pdbx_seq_one_letter_code
_entity_poly.pdbx_strand_id
1 'polypeptide(L)'
;MKTNAKTPKKWQPKALASAIACAYLTLALVPAYASDTEIYVEAANQTSIAPNLMMMFDTSGSMAWCMENDNGCSAPNRRIDVLKDAMNKILRGTPTTKPVPGYVKMGLGRFHPTNVNYGGYISYPARPLDAFVQINPNGYIFASGASGKSDAMQASSSDNSSTEVRIGLNGSQNYVGGFQFAKVRIPKGASITEAYLQVVAKNNDSGNSTWEIAAQATGDAADYTSSAIQSRTYGVPFVYQPENWSAGEVQQIPVTSLVQEVVSRSDWCGDNALAFRIRDIGSTPTTRRAYSYEGAATNTDLRPQLVVKFTIDPNKTDSCIKNVPRTKIISLTSTKDDVEWWSDSSGSLDHNNTTLNFNLISTKGSKPKNVSGIYYRDLPIKQGSPITSAYLVGQSSGKYSNVKQVLIQGIKTTNLDPFCPSGCISTSAANDLPTTSASVLWTPDNGTLSKNKDEYVDVQPLVQEIVNQTGWTEGQAMAFTMVNNTKSKQSGPNFRSRNGSATTHVRLVLNWIDPVVTNLSVLETVRDQLEAAVYDLNAKGGTPLGAAYAEASRYLYGISPYNVGTGFYDERTVTTTTPTKYISPIPAADECSANYVFLLTDGDPNNESSVKQNTQGVMNKTCSGSGTAANWDCMLKLASYNVDNKTNTATPQPKKRIRTNTVILGPLDGSSVDNMKAVAAAGQGKFYKADTIDDLIKAISQTVDDAIELSGTITAAGVAVNQLNRLTHLDQLYYSVFEPRPKSYRWDGNLKRYKLGANASAILDVNNLDAIDSSTGFFKADAQSFWSTVKDGKSAVLGGAANVLPSPDDRKMYTYMGSL
;
A
#
# COMPACT_ATOMS: atom_id res chain seq x y z
N MET A 1 80.74 -30.51 -56.35
CA MET A 1 79.98 -29.80 -55.29
C MET A 1 78.76 -30.63 -54.94
N LYS A 2 78.61 -30.99 -53.66
CA LYS A 2 77.53 -31.82 -53.11
C LYS A 2 76.35 -30.94 -52.67
N THR A 3 75.13 -31.27 -53.07
CA THR A 3 73.90 -30.82 -52.41
C THR A 3 73.44 -31.93 -51.47
N ASN A 4 73.52 -31.69 -50.15
CA ASN A 4 72.98 -32.59 -49.13
C ASN A 4 71.70 -31.99 -48.54
N ALA A 5 70.63 -32.75 -48.67
CA ALA A 5 69.36 -32.57 -48.00
C ALA A 5 69.53 -32.65 -46.47
N LYS A 6 68.83 -31.77 -45.73
CA LYS A 6 68.63 -31.90 -44.28
C LYS A 6 67.15 -32.16 -44.01
N THR A 7 66.91 -33.28 -43.33
CA THR A 7 65.64 -33.78 -42.82
C THR A 7 65.00 -32.85 -41.77
N PRO A 8 63.66 -32.81 -41.65
CA PRO A 8 62.97 -32.00 -40.67
C PRO A 8 62.98 -32.63 -39.27
N LYS A 9 63.22 -31.79 -38.26
CA LYS A 9 63.26 -32.14 -36.83
C LYS A 9 61.89 -32.67 -36.38
N LYS A 10 61.83 -33.93 -35.92
CA LYS A 10 60.67 -34.50 -35.21
C LYS A 10 60.42 -33.70 -33.93
N TRP A 11 59.23 -33.07 -33.85
CA TRP A 11 58.72 -32.46 -32.62
C TRP A 11 58.31 -33.56 -31.64
N GLN A 12 58.79 -33.47 -30.39
CA GLN A 12 58.47 -34.45 -29.35
C GLN A 12 57.01 -34.28 -28.89
N PRO A 13 56.21 -35.36 -28.79
CA PRO A 13 54.78 -35.31 -28.46
C PRO A 13 54.48 -34.74 -27.05
N LYS A 14 55.48 -34.67 -26.16
CA LYS A 14 55.32 -34.08 -24.81
C LYS A 14 55.21 -32.55 -24.83
N ALA A 15 55.86 -31.88 -25.79
CA ALA A 15 55.79 -30.42 -25.90
C ALA A 15 54.44 -29.95 -26.45
N LEU A 16 53.82 -30.72 -27.35
CA LEU A 16 52.50 -30.42 -27.88
C LEU A 16 51.40 -30.68 -26.84
N ALA A 17 51.53 -31.73 -26.03
CA ALA A 17 50.61 -32.01 -24.92
C ALA A 17 50.65 -30.92 -23.83
N SER A 18 51.84 -30.41 -23.47
CA SER A 18 51.95 -29.28 -22.54
C SER A 18 51.46 -27.96 -23.14
N ALA A 19 51.65 -27.72 -24.45
CA ALA A 19 51.13 -26.53 -25.12
C ALA A 19 49.59 -26.57 -25.22
N ILE A 20 49.00 -27.74 -25.49
CA ILE A 20 47.54 -27.92 -25.51
C ILE A 20 46.96 -27.81 -24.10
N ALA A 21 47.63 -28.37 -23.07
CA ALA A 21 47.20 -28.21 -21.68
C ALA A 21 47.27 -26.74 -21.21
N CYS A 22 48.32 -25.98 -21.59
CA CYS A 22 48.40 -24.55 -21.33
C CYS A 22 47.37 -23.73 -22.12
N ALA A 23 47.03 -24.14 -23.36
CA ALA A 23 45.96 -23.51 -24.15
C ALA A 23 44.57 -23.77 -23.55
N TYR A 24 44.30 -24.97 -23.02
CA TYR A 24 43.06 -25.28 -22.31
C TYR A 24 42.98 -24.61 -20.93
N LEU A 25 44.10 -24.45 -20.21
CA LEU A 25 44.11 -23.68 -18.95
C LEU A 25 43.93 -22.17 -19.17
N THR A 26 44.31 -21.63 -20.34
CA THR A 26 44.11 -20.21 -20.66
C THR A 26 42.73 -19.93 -21.27
N LEU A 27 42.10 -20.90 -21.93
CA LEU A 27 40.70 -20.81 -22.42
C LEU A 27 39.64 -21.14 -21.34
N ALA A 28 40.02 -21.76 -20.22
CA ALA A 28 39.14 -22.00 -19.07
C ALA A 28 39.10 -20.84 -18.06
N LEU A 29 39.90 -19.79 -18.28
CA LEU A 29 39.85 -18.54 -17.52
C LEU A 29 39.06 -17.50 -18.32
N VAL A 30 37.76 -17.74 -18.49
CA VAL A 30 36.85 -16.62 -18.74
C VAL A 30 36.78 -15.88 -17.42
N PRO A 31 37.17 -14.59 -17.31
CA PRO A 31 36.84 -13.82 -16.13
C PRO A 31 35.32 -13.81 -16.05
N ALA A 32 34.78 -14.54 -15.08
CA ALA A 32 33.45 -14.25 -14.58
C ALA A 32 33.57 -12.83 -14.02
N TYR A 33 33.07 -11.86 -14.77
CA TYR A 33 32.83 -10.53 -14.25
C TYR A 33 31.69 -10.66 -13.24
N ALA A 34 32.02 -11.06 -12.02
CA ALA A 34 31.21 -10.76 -10.87
C ALA A 34 31.34 -9.25 -10.64
N SER A 35 30.33 -8.51 -11.06
CA SER A 35 30.21 -7.09 -10.78
C SER A 35 29.84 -6.92 -9.30
N ASP A 36 30.80 -7.11 -8.41
CA ASP A 36 30.64 -7.02 -6.95
C ASP A 36 30.63 -5.56 -6.44
N THR A 37 29.84 -4.70 -7.08
CA THR A 37 29.52 -3.35 -6.58
C THR A 37 28.02 -2.99 -6.62
N GLU A 38 27.16 -3.82 -7.21
CA GLU A 38 25.72 -3.56 -7.33
C GLU A 38 24.86 -4.11 -6.16
N ILE A 39 25.45 -4.85 -5.20
CA ILE A 39 24.69 -5.35 -4.03
C ILE A 39 24.47 -4.28 -2.95
N TYR A 40 25.22 -3.17 -2.95
CA TYR A 40 25.30 -2.30 -1.75
C TYR A 40 25.00 -0.81 -1.95
N VAL A 41 24.51 -0.39 -3.12
CA VAL A 41 24.07 1.02 -3.35
C VAL A 41 22.59 1.16 -3.69
N GLU A 42 21.83 0.07 -3.84
CA GLU A 42 20.38 0.18 -3.84
C GLU A 42 19.84 0.22 -2.41
N ALA A 43 19.80 1.42 -1.84
CA ALA A 43 18.88 1.77 -0.76
C ALA A 43 17.39 1.55 -1.12
N ALA A 44 17.10 1.04 -2.34
CA ALA A 44 15.79 0.64 -2.83
C ALA A 44 15.38 -0.81 -2.49
N ASN A 45 16.31 -1.70 -2.12
CA ASN A 45 16.02 -3.12 -1.83
C ASN A 45 15.82 -3.46 -0.33
N GLN A 46 15.58 -2.45 0.52
CA GLN A 46 15.34 -2.57 1.96
C GLN A 46 13.93 -3.06 2.36
N THR A 47 13.16 -3.60 1.43
CA THR A 47 11.68 -3.58 1.52
C THR A 47 11.00 -4.94 1.40
N SER A 48 11.70 -6.07 1.62
CA SER A 48 10.99 -7.35 1.63
C SER A 48 10.06 -7.50 2.84
N ILE A 49 10.25 -6.70 3.91
CA ILE A 49 9.54 -6.84 5.18
C ILE A 49 9.23 -5.43 5.75
N ALA A 50 8.02 -4.92 5.51
CA ALA A 50 7.57 -3.62 6.03
C ALA A 50 6.94 -3.77 7.42
N PRO A 51 7.37 -3.00 8.44
CA PRO A 51 6.77 -3.07 9.76
C PRO A 51 5.30 -2.64 9.76
N ASN A 52 4.50 -3.28 10.61
CA ASN A 52 3.10 -2.95 10.83
C ASN A 52 2.97 -2.20 12.16
N LEU A 53 2.46 -0.97 12.12
CA LEU A 53 2.23 -0.14 13.30
C LEU A 53 0.74 0.21 13.39
N MET A 54 0.08 -0.33 14.40
CA MET A 54 -1.31 -0.05 14.71
C MET A 54 -1.39 0.98 15.84
N MET A 55 -1.79 2.21 15.51
CA MET A 55 -1.99 3.27 16.50
C MET A 55 -3.36 3.14 17.13
N MET A 56 -3.43 3.04 18.45
CA MET A 56 -4.67 3.06 19.20
C MET A 56 -4.68 4.30 20.09
N PHE A 57 -5.42 5.33 19.65
CA PHE A 57 -5.44 6.62 20.31
C PHE A 57 -6.66 6.80 21.21
N ASP A 58 -6.39 7.38 22.37
CA ASP A 58 -7.43 7.89 23.24
C ASP A 58 -8.16 9.05 22.58
N THR A 59 -9.49 8.93 22.55
CA THR A 59 -10.39 9.99 22.09
C THR A 59 -11.47 10.27 23.11
N SER A 60 -11.25 9.93 24.37
CA SER A 60 -12.17 10.19 25.48
C SER A 60 -12.36 11.69 25.73
N GLY A 61 -13.30 12.04 26.61
CA GLY A 61 -13.59 13.43 26.95
C GLY A 61 -12.41 14.21 27.57
N SER A 62 -11.51 13.54 28.30
CA SER A 62 -10.32 14.17 28.92
C SER A 62 -9.32 14.66 27.89
N MET A 63 -9.32 14.09 26.68
CA MET A 63 -8.49 14.57 25.57
C MET A 63 -8.85 16.00 25.10
N ALA A 64 -9.98 16.56 25.58
CA ALA A 64 -10.35 17.97 25.39
C ALA A 64 -9.70 18.92 26.41
N TRP A 65 -8.96 18.40 27.40
CA TRP A 65 -8.29 19.19 28.43
C TRP A 65 -6.91 19.66 27.99
N CYS A 66 -6.32 20.58 28.76
CA CYS A 66 -4.99 21.10 28.49
C CYS A 66 -3.89 20.05 28.75
N MET A 67 -2.73 20.24 28.11
CA MET A 67 -1.53 19.42 28.38
C MET A 67 -0.95 19.64 29.78
N GLU A 68 -1.04 20.86 30.31
CA GLU A 68 -0.37 21.25 31.55
C GLU A 68 -1.24 21.04 32.80
N ASN A 69 -2.57 20.94 32.63
CA ASN A 69 -3.52 20.78 33.72
C ASN A 69 -4.80 20.08 33.25
N ASP A 70 -5.50 19.41 34.18
CA ASP A 70 -6.77 18.72 33.92
C ASP A 70 -7.98 19.68 33.87
N ASN A 71 -7.82 20.82 33.19
CA ASN A 71 -8.88 21.81 32.99
C ASN A 71 -9.28 21.93 31.51
N GLY A 72 -10.47 22.49 31.27
CA GLY A 72 -10.95 22.76 29.93
C GLY A 72 -10.05 23.75 29.16
N CYS A 73 -9.61 23.35 27.97
CA CYS A 73 -8.78 24.16 27.07
C CYS A 73 -9.55 24.61 25.83
N SER A 74 -9.23 25.79 25.32
CA SER A 74 -9.61 26.17 23.96
C SER A 74 -8.65 25.55 22.94
N ALA A 75 -9.14 25.24 21.74
CA ALA A 75 -8.28 24.85 20.63
C ALA A 75 -7.31 26.01 20.31
N PRO A 76 -6.04 25.74 19.96
CA PRO A 76 -5.44 24.44 19.66
C PRO A 76 -4.66 23.79 20.82
N ASN A 77 -4.92 24.18 22.09
CA ASN A 77 -4.08 23.76 23.23
C ASN A 77 -4.58 22.48 23.94
N ARG A 78 -5.55 21.77 23.34
CA ARG A 78 -6.11 20.54 23.92
C ARG A 78 -5.17 19.36 23.62
N ARG A 79 -5.14 18.34 24.47
CA ARG A 79 -4.35 17.10 24.26
C ARG A 79 -4.61 16.48 22.89
N ILE A 80 -5.86 16.45 22.44
CA ILE A 80 -6.22 15.94 21.10
C ILE A 80 -5.64 16.79 19.96
N ASP A 81 -5.52 18.10 20.14
CA ASP A 81 -4.94 19.00 19.14
C ASP A 81 -3.41 18.81 19.08
N VAL A 82 -2.77 18.61 20.23
CA VAL A 82 -1.34 18.29 20.33
C VAL A 82 -1.02 16.93 19.70
N LEU A 83 -1.88 15.92 19.90
CA LEU A 83 -1.77 14.64 19.23
C LEU A 83 -1.85 14.78 17.70
N LYS A 84 -2.81 15.57 17.20
CA LYS A 84 -2.98 15.84 15.77
C LYS A 84 -1.75 16.54 15.19
N ASP A 85 -1.23 17.56 15.87
CA ASP A 85 -0.02 18.28 15.44
C ASP A 85 1.22 17.38 15.45
N ALA A 86 1.41 16.57 16.50
CA ALA A 86 2.49 15.59 16.55
C ALA A 86 2.42 14.60 15.37
N MET A 87 1.24 14.05 15.11
CA MET A 87 1.03 13.12 13.99
C MET A 87 1.30 13.76 12.63
N ASN A 88 0.83 14.99 12.39
CA ASN A 88 1.17 15.72 11.17
C ASN A 88 2.70 15.87 11.02
N LYS A 89 3.40 16.29 12.08
CA LYS A 89 4.87 16.45 12.09
C LYS A 89 5.63 15.14 11.87
N ILE A 90 5.11 14.01 12.34
CA ILE A 90 5.70 12.68 12.12
C ILE A 90 5.45 12.19 10.69
N LEU A 91 4.24 12.40 10.17
CA LEU A 91 3.88 11.96 8.82
C LEU A 91 4.53 12.81 7.74
N ARG A 92 4.60 14.14 7.93
CA ARG A 92 5.17 15.08 6.93
C ARG A 92 6.64 15.42 7.19
N GLY A 93 7.13 15.14 8.39
CA GLY A 93 8.45 15.58 8.82
C GLY A 93 8.45 17.06 9.22
N THR A 94 9.56 17.47 9.82
CA THR A 94 9.91 18.86 10.11
C THR A 94 11.32 19.12 9.60
N PRO A 95 11.84 20.36 9.62
CA PRO A 95 13.24 20.61 9.28
C PRO A 95 14.25 19.79 10.09
N THR A 96 13.88 19.35 11.30
CA THR A 96 14.75 18.59 12.22
C THR A 96 14.40 17.11 12.33
N THR A 97 13.19 16.71 11.96
CA THR A 97 12.68 15.34 12.10
C THR A 97 12.28 14.79 10.73
N LYS A 98 12.90 13.69 10.30
CA LYS A 98 12.53 13.06 9.03
C LYS A 98 11.11 12.48 9.10
N PRO A 99 10.34 12.55 8.00
CA PRO A 99 9.04 11.88 7.92
C PRO A 99 9.23 10.37 8.06
N VAL A 100 8.19 9.70 8.58
CA VAL A 100 8.15 8.23 8.62
C VAL A 100 8.29 7.66 7.22
N PRO A 101 9.17 6.66 6.99
CA PRO A 101 9.37 6.08 5.68
C PRO A 101 8.08 5.53 5.05
N GLY A 102 7.92 5.74 3.75
CA GLY A 102 6.71 5.40 2.99
C GLY A 102 6.27 3.95 3.01
N TYR A 103 7.21 3.02 3.18
CA TYR A 103 6.91 1.60 3.18
C TYR A 103 6.33 1.11 4.51
N VAL A 104 6.47 1.87 5.61
CA VAL A 104 5.91 1.52 6.92
C VAL A 104 4.39 1.46 6.81
N LYS A 105 3.78 0.38 7.28
CA LYS A 105 2.32 0.23 7.31
C LYS A 105 1.78 0.85 8.59
N MET A 106 0.98 1.89 8.49
CA MET A 106 0.35 2.55 9.64
C MET A 106 -1.18 2.45 9.57
N GLY A 107 -1.79 2.04 10.67
CA GLY A 107 -3.24 2.01 10.87
C GLY A 107 -3.65 2.85 12.06
N LEU A 108 -4.94 3.22 12.12
CA LEU A 108 -5.52 4.04 13.19
C LEU A 108 -6.74 3.35 13.79
N GLY A 109 -6.74 3.25 15.11
CA GLY A 109 -7.89 2.90 15.92
C GLY A 109 -8.11 3.96 16.98
N ARG A 110 -9.35 4.01 17.47
CA ARG A 110 -9.79 5.00 18.47
C ARG A 110 -10.86 4.43 19.39
N PHE A 111 -11.12 5.15 20.47
CA PHE A 111 -12.17 4.77 21.42
C PHE A 111 -13.56 5.07 20.87
N HIS A 112 -14.54 4.27 21.30
CA HIS A 112 -15.91 4.44 20.87
C HIS A 112 -16.56 5.70 21.49
N PRO A 113 -17.10 6.64 20.68
CA PRO A 113 -17.44 7.98 21.17
C PRO A 113 -18.70 8.05 22.05
N THR A 114 -19.57 7.03 22.03
CA THR A 114 -20.88 7.10 22.71
C THR A 114 -21.11 6.04 23.79
N ASN A 115 -20.34 4.95 23.81
CA ASN A 115 -20.57 3.84 24.73
C ASN A 115 -19.27 3.06 24.98
N VAL A 116 -18.82 3.09 26.23
CA VAL A 116 -17.57 2.45 26.67
C VAL A 116 -17.61 0.92 26.57
N ASN A 117 -18.79 0.30 26.63
CA ASN A 117 -18.93 -1.15 26.53
C ASN A 117 -18.70 -1.68 25.10
N TYR A 118 -18.64 -0.79 24.11
CA TYR A 118 -18.22 -1.15 22.75
C TYR A 118 -16.70 -1.15 22.57
N GLY A 119 -15.92 -0.69 23.57
CA GLY A 119 -14.47 -0.70 23.48
C GLY A 119 -13.91 0.36 22.51
N GLY A 120 -12.93 -0.05 21.71
CA GLY A 120 -12.41 0.74 20.60
C GLY A 120 -12.81 0.12 19.26
N TYR A 121 -12.44 0.79 18.17
CA TYR A 121 -12.59 0.28 16.81
C TYR A 121 -11.47 0.76 15.90
N ILE A 122 -11.28 0.04 14.79
CA ILE A 122 -10.32 0.40 13.75
C ILE A 122 -10.99 1.41 12.82
N SER A 123 -10.54 2.66 12.88
CA SER A 123 -11.04 3.77 12.06
C SER A 123 -10.29 3.93 10.74
N TYR A 124 -9.10 3.33 10.62
CA TYR A 124 -8.33 3.30 9.37
C TYR A 124 -7.44 2.03 9.30
N PRO A 125 -7.46 1.28 8.20
CA PRO A 125 -6.65 0.05 8.06
C PRO A 125 -5.14 0.34 7.99
N ALA A 126 -4.32 -0.58 8.50
CA ALA A 126 -2.87 -0.47 8.41
C ALA A 126 -2.38 -0.73 6.98
N ARG A 127 -1.87 0.32 6.33
CA ARG A 127 -1.46 0.33 4.92
C ARG A 127 -0.14 1.11 4.74
N PRO A 128 0.67 0.81 3.71
CA PRO A 128 1.93 1.52 3.50
C PRO A 128 1.67 2.99 3.18
N LEU A 129 2.33 3.90 3.88
CA LEU A 129 2.06 5.34 3.84
C LEU A 129 2.15 5.96 2.44
N ASP A 130 3.16 5.60 1.65
CA ASP A 130 3.37 6.21 0.32
C ASP A 130 2.64 5.45 -0.81
N ALA A 131 1.86 4.42 -0.47
CA ALA A 131 1.02 3.75 -1.45
C ALA A 131 -0.12 4.67 -1.92
N PHE A 132 -0.42 4.62 -3.23
CA PHE A 132 -1.54 5.39 -3.77
C PHE A 132 -2.85 4.66 -3.51
N VAL A 133 -3.84 5.39 -3.00
CA VAL A 133 -5.16 4.85 -2.65
C VAL A 133 -5.83 4.18 -3.85
N GLN A 134 -5.68 4.78 -5.03
CA GLN A 134 -6.34 4.37 -6.27
C GLN A 134 -5.61 3.26 -7.05
N ILE A 135 -4.38 2.92 -6.66
CA ILE A 135 -3.51 2.04 -7.46
C ILE A 135 -3.14 0.78 -6.67
N ASN A 136 -2.45 0.94 -5.55
CA ASN A 136 -1.88 -0.16 -4.78
C ASN A 136 -2.16 0.03 -3.28
N PRO A 137 -3.43 0.20 -2.87
CA PRO A 137 -3.78 0.64 -1.53
C PRO A 137 -3.10 -0.15 -0.42
N ASN A 138 -2.91 -1.47 -0.60
CA ASN A 138 -2.35 -2.37 0.40
C ASN A 138 -0.84 -2.64 0.20
N GLY A 139 -0.17 -1.91 -0.70
CA GLY A 139 1.26 -2.06 -1.04
C GLY A 139 1.57 -2.98 -2.20
N TYR A 140 0.54 -3.53 -2.85
CA TYR A 140 0.71 -4.47 -3.95
C TYR A 140 -0.46 -4.40 -4.92
N ILE A 141 -0.24 -4.92 -6.13
CA ILE A 141 -1.23 -5.03 -7.18
C ILE A 141 -1.39 -6.49 -7.59
N PHE A 142 -2.63 -6.82 -7.99
CA PHE A 142 -2.93 -8.02 -8.75
C PHE A 142 -3.27 -7.59 -10.18
N ALA A 143 -2.52 -8.10 -11.15
CA ALA A 143 -2.96 -8.06 -12.53
C ALA A 143 -3.47 -9.46 -12.89
N SER A 144 -4.77 -9.57 -13.15
CA SER A 144 -5.32 -10.80 -13.72
C SER A 144 -5.11 -10.75 -15.23
N GLY A 145 -4.44 -11.75 -15.79
CA GLY A 145 -4.20 -11.85 -17.23
C GLY A 145 -5.46 -12.29 -17.97
N ALA A 146 -6.61 -11.70 -17.68
CA ALA A 146 -7.89 -12.36 -17.86
C ALA A 146 -8.59 -12.01 -19.18
N SER A 147 -7.95 -12.31 -20.30
CA SER A 147 -8.61 -12.51 -21.60
C SER A 147 -8.13 -13.82 -22.22
N GLY A 148 -8.91 -14.43 -23.12
CA GLY A 148 -8.49 -15.69 -23.77
C GLY A 148 -7.30 -15.58 -24.74
N LYS A 149 -6.60 -14.45 -24.73
CA LYS A 149 -5.40 -14.16 -25.54
C LYS A 149 -4.21 -13.76 -24.67
N SER A 150 -4.41 -13.73 -23.36
CA SER A 150 -3.42 -13.30 -22.37
C SER A 150 -2.57 -14.46 -21.88
N ASP A 151 -2.91 -15.69 -22.21
CA ASP A 151 -1.99 -16.82 -22.09
C ASP A 151 -1.95 -17.63 -23.39
N ALA A 152 -0.86 -18.35 -23.56
CA ALA A 152 -0.65 -19.20 -24.72
C ALA A 152 0.38 -20.28 -24.39
N MET A 153 0.39 -21.34 -25.20
CA MET A 153 1.53 -22.24 -25.29
C MET A 153 1.95 -22.47 -26.73
N GLN A 154 3.25 -22.65 -26.93
CA GLN A 154 3.83 -22.88 -28.25
C GLN A 154 4.62 -24.19 -28.24
N ALA A 155 4.23 -25.12 -29.13
CA ALA A 155 5.13 -26.17 -29.63
C ALA A 155 5.88 -25.62 -30.84
N SER A 156 7.09 -26.12 -31.13
CA SER A 156 8.14 -25.62 -32.05
C SER A 156 7.80 -24.84 -33.35
N SER A 157 6.54 -24.72 -33.79
CA SER A 157 6.11 -23.82 -34.88
C SER A 157 4.66 -23.29 -34.83
N SER A 158 3.86 -23.53 -33.79
CA SER A 158 2.46 -23.03 -33.72
C SER A 158 2.01 -22.68 -32.30
N ASP A 159 1.44 -21.49 -32.12
CA ASP A 159 0.72 -21.11 -30.90
C ASP A 159 -0.63 -21.82 -30.86
N ASN A 160 -0.96 -22.45 -29.74
CA ASN A 160 -2.28 -23.01 -29.49
C ASN A 160 -2.84 -22.43 -28.19
N SER A 161 -4.07 -21.90 -28.22
CA SER A 161 -4.85 -21.71 -26.99
C SER A 161 -5.51 -23.03 -26.62
N SER A 162 -5.47 -23.37 -25.33
CA SER A 162 -5.94 -24.64 -24.78
C SER A 162 -6.54 -24.35 -23.41
N THR A 163 -7.16 -25.35 -22.78
CA THR A 163 -7.61 -25.25 -21.39
C THR A 163 -6.46 -25.33 -20.38
N GLU A 164 -5.20 -25.32 -20.82
CA GLU A 164 -4.02 -25.40 -19.97
C GLU A 164 -2.81 -24.76 -20.64
N VAL A 165 -1.89 -24.26 -19.82
CA VAL A 165 -0.57 -23.80 -20.25
C VAL A 165 0.45 -24.88 -19.88
N ARG A 166 1.14 -25.42 -20.88
CA ARG A 166 2.21 -26.42 -20.71
C ARG A 166 3.57 -25.77 -20.77
N ILE A 167 4.45 -26.19 -19.88
CA ILE A 167 5.88 -25.80 -19.87
C ILE A 167 6.70 -27.07 -19.83
N GLY A 168 7.65 -27.23 -20.75
CA GLY A 168 8.53 -28.39 -20.82
C GLY A 168 8.04 -29.52 -21.71
N LEU A 169 8.67 -30.69 -21.61
CA LEU A 169 8.43 -31.83 -22.52
C LEU A 169 7.14 -32.56 -22.17
N ASN A 170 6.22 -32.61 -23.13
CA ASN A 170 5.00 -33.41 -23.07
C ASN A 170 4.92 -34.28 -24.34
N GLY A 171 5.04 -35.60 -24.16
CA GLY A 171 5.23 -36.53 -25.28
C GLY A 171 6.54 -36.22 -26.02
N SER A 172 6.47 -36.00 -27.33
CA SER A 172 7.63 -35.67 -28.19
C SER A 172 7.84 -34.17 -28.39
N GLN A 173 7.01 -33.31 -27.79
CA GLN A 173 7.05 -31.86 -28.00
C GLN A 173 7.47 -31.14 -26.73
N ASN A 174 8.42 -30.21 -26.85
CA ASN A 174 8.78 -29.30 -25.78
C ASN A 174 7.95 -28.01 -25.92
N TYR A 175 7.15 -27.71 -24.90
CA TYR A 175 6.24 -26.57 -24.88
C TYR A 175 6.85 -25.37 -24.16
N VAL A 176 6.57 -24.20 -24.71
CA VAL A 176 6.88 -22.89 -24.11
C VAL A 176 5.58 -22.27 -23.63
N GLY A 177 5.54 -21.83 -22.38
CA GLY A 177 4.40 -21.10 -21.81
C GLY A 177 4.58 -19.59 -21.98
N GLY A 178 3.48 -18.91 -22.31
CA GLY A 178 3.40 -17.47 -22.44
C GLY A 178 2.31 -16.92 -21.52
N PHE A 179 2.64 -15.91 -20.72
CA PHE A 179 1.68 -15.19 -19.89
C PHE A 179 1.78 -13.70 -20.19
N GLN A 180 0.65 -13.05 -20.34
CA GLN A 180 0.52 -11.63 -20.60
C GLN A 180 -0.53 -11.08 -19.65
N PHE A 181 -0.20 -9.96 -19.03
CA PHE A 181 -1.03 -9.28 -18.07
C PHE A 181 -1.30 -7.90 -18.62
N ALA A 182 -2.53 -7.64 -19.02
CA ALA A 182 -2.97 -6.31 -19.41
C ALA A 182 -3.18 -5.44 -18.16
N LYS A 183 -3.16 -4.11 -18.32
CA LYS A 183 -3.53 -3.15 -17.27
C LYS A 183 -2.71 -3.31 -15.99
N VAL A 184 -1.39 -3.51 -16.14
CA VAL A 184 -0.48 -3.66 -15.00
C VAL A 184 -0.24 -2.28 -14.40
N ARG A 185 -0.95 -1.97 -13.31
CA ARG A 185 -0.96 -0.64 -12.67
C ARG A 185 0.29 -0.36 -11.82
N ILE A 186 1.47 -0.43 -12.43
CA ILE A 186 2.74 -0.07 -11.80
C ILE A 186 3.26 1.21 -12.46
N PRO A 187 3.35 2.34 -11.75
CA PRO A 187 3.88 3.56 -12.33
C PRO A 187 5.33 3.40 -12.78
N LYS A 188 5.72 4.17 -13.80
CA LYS A 188 7.09 4.15 -14.34
C LYS A 188 8.13 4.51 -13.28
N GLY A 189 9.20 3.72 -13.22
CA GLY A 189 10.31 3.94 -12.28
C GLY A 189 9.96 3.64 -10.83
N ALA A 190 8.97 2.77 -10.59
CA ALA A 190 8.76 2.13 -9.30
C ALA A 190 9.89 1.11 -9.01
N SER A 191 10.20 0.92 -7.73
CA SER A 191 11.11 -0.12 -7.24
C SER A 191 10.30 -1.35 -6.84
N ILE A 192 10.52 -2.46 -7.54
CA ILE A 192 9.82 -3.72 -7.34
C ILE A 192 10.49 -4.48 -6.21
N THR A 193 9.75 -4.71 -5.14
CA THR A 193 10.27 -5.34 -3.93
C THR A 193 10.05 -6.86 -3.94
N GLU A 194 8.96 -7.29 -4.57
CA GLU A 194 8.64 -8.69 -4.82
C GLU A 194 7.70 -8.77 -6.01
N ALA A 195 7.93 -9.70 -6.93
CA ALA A 195 6.94 -10.08 -7.92
C ALA A 195 6.98 -11.57 -8.20
N TYR A 196 5.81 -12.17 -8.36
CA TYR A 196 5.67 -13.56 -8.76
C TYR A 196 4.45 -13.77 -9.65
N LEU A 197 4.55 -14.74 -10.55
CA LEU A 197 3.40 -15.29 -11.26
C LEU A 197 2.75 -16.32 -10.36
N GLN A 198 1.49 -16.09 -10.04
CA GLN A 198 0.65 -17.04 -9.33
C GLN A 198 -0.15 -17.84 -10.35
N VAL A 199 0.11 -19.14 -10.42
CA VAL A 199 -0.61 -20.08 -11.29
C VAL A 199 -1.16 -21.23 -10.47
N VAL A 200 -2.28 -21.81 -10.87
CA VAL A 200 -2.81 -23.01 -10.22
C VAL A 200 -2.43 -24.23 -11.04
N ALA A 201 -1.83 -25.22 -10.39
CA ALA A 201 -1.45 -26.48 -11.03
C ALA A 201 -2.72 -27.23 -11.46
N LYS A 202 -2.77 -27.63 -12.74
CA LYS A 202 -3.90 -28.38 -13.29
C LYS A 202 -3.76 -29.89 -13.09
N ASN A 203 -2.52 -30.38 -13.03
CA ASN A 203 -2.19 -31.79 -12.89
C ASN A 203 -1.09 -32.01 -11.85
N ASN A 204 -1.00 -33.26 -11.40
CA ASN A 204 0.17 -33.73 -10.68
C ASN A 204 1.32 -33.88 -11.68
N ASP A 205 2.36 -33.08 -11.53
CA ASP A 205 3.53 -33.09 -12.40
C ASP A 205 4.80 -33.05 -11.54
N SER A 206 5.77 -33.93 -11.83
CA SER A 206 6.98 -34.10 -11.04
C SER A 206 8.22 -34.24 -11.90
N GLY A 207 9.38 -34.30 -11.25
CA GLY A 207 10.67 -34.50 -11.91
C GLY A 207 11.48 -33.21 -12.03
N ASN A 208 12.77 -33.37 -12.30
CA ASN A 208 13.68 -32.24 -12.39
C ASN A 208 13.44 -31.44 -13.68
N SER A 209 13.40 -30.13 -13.56
CA SER A 209 13.25 -29.21 -14.67
C SER A 209 14.11 -27.98 -14.40
N THR A 210 14.55 -27.28 -15.44
CA THR A 210 15.27 -26.02 -15.30
C THR A 210 14.69 -25.03 -16.26
N TRP A 211 14.03 -24.01 -15.74
CA TRP A 211 13.32 -23.02 -16.53
C TRP A 211 14.17 -21.81 -16.79
N GLU A 212 14.08 -21.32 -18.02
CA GLU A 212 14.46 -19.98 -18.40
C GLU A 212 13.18 -19.14 -18.50
N ILE A 213 13.11 -18.09 -17.69
CA ILE A 213 11.99 -17.17 -17.60
C ILE A 213 12.46 -15.80 -18.08
N ALA A 214 11.74 -15.17 -19.00
CA ALA A 214 12.09 -13.83 -19.47
C ALA A 214 10.85 -12.97 -19.69
N ALA A 215 10.95 -11.67 -19.38
CA ALA A 215 9.93 -10.70 -19.74
C ALA A 215 10.18 -10.14 -21.15
N GLN A 216 9.12 -9.80 -21.88
CA GLN A 216 9.23 -9.18 -23.19
C GLN A 216 9.87 -7.80 -23.08
N ALA A 217 10.84 -7.49 -23.94
CA ALA A 217 11.59 -6.23 -23.92
C ALA A 217 10.80 -5.08 -24.58
N THR A 218 9.60 -4.80 -24.09
CA THR A 218 8.73 -3.70 -24.56
C THR A 218 7.95 -3.10 -23.39
N GLY A 219 7.69 -1.79 -23.46
CA GLY A 219 6.88 -1.09 -22.47
C GLY A 219 5.38 -1.39 -22.55
N ASP A 220 4.88 -1.98 -23.64
CA ASP A 220 3.46 -2.34 -23.78
C ASP A 220 3.30 -3.62 -24.63
N ALA A 221 3.18 -4.75 -23.95
CA ALA A 221 3.19 -6.06 -24.60
C ALA A 221 1.85 -6.43 -25.24
N ALA A 222 1.86 -6.68 -26.56
CA ALA A 222 0.71 -7.22 -27.27
C ALA A 222 0.26 -8.58 -26.72
N ASP A 223 -1.04 -8.89 -26.85
CA ASP A 223 -1.60 -10.20 -26.54
C ASP A 223 -1.06 -11.30 -27.50
N TYR A 224 -1.30 -12.58 -27.21
CA TYR A 224 -0.78 -13.72 -27.99
C TYR A 224 -1.64 -14.06 -29.22
N THR A 225 -2.18 -13.07 -29.93
CA THR A 225 -3.15 -13.28 -31.04
C THR A 225 -2.58 -13.75 -32.38
N SER A 226 -1.31 -13.49 -32.66
CA SER A 226 -0.71 -13.74 -33.98
C SER A 226 0.80 -13.90 -33.99
N SER A 227 1.47 -13.67 -32.86
CA SER A 227 2.94 -13.72 -32.75
C SER A 227 3.35 -14.86 -31.83
N ALA A 228 4.05 -15.83 -32.44
CA ALA A 228 4.74 -16.92 -31.74
C ALA A 228 5.43 -16.41 -30.48
N ILE A 229 5.16 -17.03 -29.33
CA ILE A 229 5.80 -16.70 -28.04
C ILE A 229 7.31 -16.54 -28.25
N GLN A 230 7.95 -17.48 -28.95
CA GLN A 230 9.39 -17.48 -29.17
C GLN A 230 9.91 -16.43 -30.16
N SER A 231 9.05 -15.83 -31.00
CA SER A 231 9.46 -14.81 -31.98
C SER A 231 9.63 -13.41 -31.39
N ARG A 232 9.13 -13.18 -30.17
CA ARG A 232 9.22 -11.89 -29.49
C ARG A 232 10.64 -11.63 -28.98
N THR A 233 11.01 -10.36 -28.87
CA THR A 233 12.25 -9.95 -28.22
C THR A 233 12.07 -9.95 -26.70
N TYR A 234 12.97 -10.63 -26.00
CA TYR A 234 12.97 -10.76 -24.54
C TYR A 234 14.16 -10.06 -23.92
N GLY A 235 13.98 -9.64 -22.67
CA GLY A 235 15.01 -9.07 -21.82
C GLY A 235 16.00 -10.13 -21.30
N VAL A 236 16.64 -9.81 -20.18
CA VAL A 236 17.60 -10.73 -19.55
C VAL A 236 16.84 -11.88 -18.88
N PRO A 237 17.11 -13.15 -19.24
CA PRO A 237 16.42 -14.27 -18.64
C PRO A 237 16.89 -14.55 -17.21
N PHE A 238 15.96 -15.04 -16.39
CA PHE A 238 16.18 -15.58 -15.05
C PHE A 238 16.03 -17.11 -15.07
N VAL A 239 16.92 -17.82 -14.39
CA VAL A 239 16.89 -19.29 -14.30
C VAL A 239 16.22 -19.72 -13.01
N TYR A 240 15.23 -20.61 -13.12
CA TYR A 240 14.43 -21.11 -12.01
C TYR A 240 14.32 -22.63 -12.04
N GLN A 241 14.31 -23.28 -10.87
CA GLN A 241 14.05 -24.72 -10.77
C GLN A 241 12.70 -24.92 -10.06
N PRO A 242 11.64 -25.35 -10.79
CA PRO A 242 10.34 -25.55 -10.18
C PRO A 242 10.32 -26.82 -9.31
N GLU A 243 9.56 -26.76 -8.22
CA GLU A 243 9.25 -27.93 -7.40
C GLU A 243 8.28 -28.88 -8.12
N ASN A 244 7.92 -29.98 -7.46
CA ASN A 244 6.83 -30.84 -7.90
C ASN A 244 5.50 -30.11 -7.69
N TRP A 245 4.58 -30.25 -8.64
CA TRP A 245 3.25 -29.61 -8.57
C TRP A 245 2.19 -30.66 -8.29
N SER A 246 1.31 -30.40 -7.32
CA SER A 246 0.10 -31.20 -7.11
C SER A 246 -1.12 -30.46 -7.67
N ALA A 247 -2.04 -31.19 -8.30
CA ALA A 247 -3.22 -30.63 -8.91
C ALA A 247 -4.07 -29.84 -7.89
N GLY A 248 -4.45 -28.62 -8.26
CA GLY A 248 -5.19 -27.69 -7.42
C GLY A 248 -4.32 -26.80 -6.52
N GLU A 249 -3.01 -27.04 -6.43
CA GLU A 249 -2.13 -26.20 -5.63
C GLU A 249 -1.77 -24.89 -6.34
N VAL A 250 -1.70 -23.81 -5.57
CA VAL A 250 -1.20 -22.51 -6.02
C VAL A 250 0.32 -22.56 -6.05
N GLN A 251 0.89 -22.16 -7.18
CA GLN A 251 2.33 -22.13 -7.42
C GLN A 251 2.76 -20.69 -7.66
N GLN A 252 3.85 -20.28 -7.02
CA GLN A 252 4.42 -18.94 -7.12
C GLN A 252 5.76 -19.02 -7.85
N ILE A 253 5.82 -18.44 -9.06
CA ILE A 253 7.01 -18.42 -9.90
C ILE A 253 7.65 -17.03 -9.78
N PRO A 254 8.86 -16.89 -9.22
CA PRO A 254 9.45 -15.58 -8.97
C PRO A 254 9.81 -14.86 -10.28
N VAL A 255 9.43 -13.58 -10.38
CA VAL A 255 9.69 -12.72 -11.55
C VAL A 255 10.10 -11.28 -11.17
N THR A 256 10.52 -11.03 -9.94
CA THR A 256 10.89 -9.69 -9.40
C THR A 256 11.82 -8.91 -10.34
N SER A 257 12.97 -9.48 -10.71
CA SER A 257 13.95 -8.81 -11.58
C SER A 257 13.42 -8.53 -12.99
N LEU A 258 12.59 -9.42 -13.52
CA LEU A 258 12.00 -9.30 -14.86
C LEU A 258 10.97 -8.17 -14.91
N VAL A 259 10.17 -8.02 -13.86
CA VAL A 259 9.25 -6.88 -13.72
C VAL A 259 10.04 -5.59 -13.56
N GLN A 260 11.09 -5.58 -12.70
CA GLN A 260 11.96 -4.41 -12.51
C GLN A 260 12.56 -3.94 -13.85
N GLU A 261 13.05 -4.87 -14.67
CA GLU A 261 13.60 -4.55 -16.00
C GLU A 261 12.58 -3.80 -16.85
N VAL A 262 11.35 -4.30 -16.96
CA VAL A 262 10.32 -3.71 -17.82
C VAL A 262 9.83 -2.36 -17.30
N VAL A 263 9.56 -2.22 -16.00
CA VAL A 263 9.03 -0.95 -15.44
C VAL A 263 10.04 0.19 -15.41
N SER A 264 11.33 -0.14 -15.57
CA SER A 264 12.44 0.83 -15.66
C SER A 264 12.65 1.36 -17.08
N ARG A 265 12.01 0.78 -18.09
CA ARG A 265 12.19 1.19 -19.48
C ARG A 265 11.59 2.58 -19.76
N SER A 266 12.17 3.28 -20.74
CA SER A 266 11.71 4.61 -21.13
C SER A 266 10.31 4.60 -21.75
N ASP A 267 9.93 3.52 -22.43
CA ASP A 267 8.65 3.30 -23.11
C ASP A 267 7.55 2.70 -22.19
N TRP A 268 7.89 2.37 -20.94
CA TRP A 268 6.91 1.89 -19.96
C TRP A 268 6.04 3.03 -19.42
N CYS A 269 4.75 2.77 -19.26
CA CYS A 269 3.83 3.59 -18.48
C CYS A 269 2.88 2.65 -17.73
N GLY A 270 2.53 2.97 -16.49
CA GLY A 270 1.59 2.13 -15.73
C GLY A 270 0.25 1.98 -16.44
N ASP A 271 -0.40 0.84 -16.22
CA ASP A 271 -1.58 0.35 -16.96
C ASP A 271 -1.26 -0.21 -18.37
N ASN A 272 0.01 -0.21 -18.79
CA ASN A 272 0.44 -0.99 -19.96
C ASN A 272 0.45 -2.49 -19.67
N ALA A 273 0.58 -3.28 -20.73
CA ALA A 273 0.69 -4.72 -20.64
C ALA A 273 2.12 -5.22 -20.45
N LEU A 274 2.27 -6.32 -19.71
CA LEU A 274 3.53 -6.99 -19.41
C LEU A 274 3.43 -8.46 -19.82
N ALA A 275 4.43 -9.02 -20.49
CA ALA A 275 4.41 -10.41 -20.95
C ALA A 275 5.67 -11.17 -20.57
N PHE A 276 5.50 -12.45 -20.28
CA PHE A 276 6.52 -13.40 -19.85
C PHE A 276 6.53 -14.63 -20.74
N ARG A 277 7.73 -15.17 -20.96
CA ARG A 277 7.97 -16.50 -21.51
C ARG A 277 8.58 -17.40 -20.46
N ILE A 278 8.13 -18.64 -20.43
CA ILE A 278 8.73 -19.72 -19.65
C ILE A 278 9.04 -20.89 -20.57
N ARG A 279 10.29 -21.33 -20.60
CA ARG A 279 10.69 -22.55 -21.32
C ARG A 279 11.63 -23.40 -20.48
N ASP A 280 11.56 -24.72 -20.66
CA ASP A 280 12.50 -25.64 -20.04
C ASP A 280 13.77 -25.74 -20.89
N ILE A 281 14.91 -25.44 -20.26
CA ILE A 281 16.27 -25.50 -20.83
C ILE A 281 17.10 -26.64 -20.21
N GLY A 282 16.50 -27.46 -19.35
CA GLY A 282 17.15 -28.61 -18.74
C GLY A 282 17.59 -29.65 -19.77
N SER A 283 18.63 -30.43 -19.44
CA SER A 283 19.07 -31.54 -20.29
C SER A 283 18.06 -32.68 -20.38
N THR A 284 17.16 -32.79 -19.40
CA THR A 284 16.01 -33.71 -19.38
C THR A 284 14.74 -32.94 -19.02
N PRO A 285 14.12 -32.25 -19.99
CA PRO A 285 12.94 -31.43 -19.70
C PRO A 285 11.77 -32.27 -19.19
N THR A 286 11.00 -31.73 -18.25
CA THR A 286 9.78 -32.37 -17.72
C THR A 286 8.60 -31.39 -17.79
N THR A 287 7.38 -31.91 -17.89
CA THR A 287 6.20 -31.05 -18.03
C THR A 287 5.79 -30.45 -16.68
N ARG A 288 5.28 -29.21 -16.71
CA ARG A 288 4.34 -28.66 -15.72
C ARG A 288 3.13 -28.08 -16.43
N ARG A 289 1.94 -28.25 -15.83
CA ARG A 289 0.67 -27.79 -16.38
C ARG A 289 -0.05 -26.87 -15.41
N ALA A 290 -0.30 -25.65 -15.87
CA ALA A 290 -1.14 -24.68 -15.17
C ALA A 290 -2.50 -24.54 -15.84
N TYR A 291 -3.51 -24.11 -15.08
CA TYR A 291 -4.75 -23.61 -15.65
C TYR A 291 -4.48 -22.40 -16.54
N SER A 292 -5.07 -22.39 -17.74
CA SER A 292 -5.19 -21.20 -18.57
C SER A 292 -6.44 -20.41 -18.23
N TYR A 293 -6.61 -19.25 -18.84
CA TYR A 293 -7.84 -18.46 -18.82
C TYR A 293 -9.06 -19.29 -19.23
N GLU A 294 -8.97 -20.04 -20.33
CA GLU A 294 -10.04 -20.91 -20.84
C GLU A 294 -10.27 -22.09 -19.89
N GLY A 295 -9.18 -22.64 -19.35
CA GLY A 295 -9.22 -23.76 -18.41
C GLY A 295 -9.87 -23.43 -17.08
N ALA A 296 -9.78 -22.17 -16.65
CA ALA A 296 -10.39 -21.68 -15.43
C ALA A 296 -11.92 -21.54 -15.54
N ALA A 297 -12.48 -21.52 -16.76
CA ALA A 297 -13.91 -21.35 -17.02
C ALA A 297 -14.53 -20.19 -16.19
N THR A 298 -15.55 -20.49 -15.38
CA THR A 298 -16.21 -19.53 -14.48
C THR A 298 -15.48 -19.32 -13.15
N ASN A 299 -14.52 -20.18 -12.79
CA ASN A 299 -13.74 -20.04 -11.56
C ASN A 299 -12.52 -19.14 -11.80
N THR A 300 -12.68 -17.84 -11.52
CA THR A 300 -11.65 -16.83 -11.73
C THR A 300 -10.38 -17.03 -10.88
N ASP A 301 -10.47 -17.78 -9.79
CA ASP A 301 -9.34 -18.01 -8.86
C ASP A 301 -8.29 -18.95 -9.44
N LEU A 302 -8.65 -19.72 -10.48
CA LEU A 302 -7.73 -20.61 -11.20
C LEU A 302 -6.92 -19.89 -12.27
N ARG A 303 -7.27 -18.63 -12.60
CA ARG A 303 -6.61 -17.88 -13.68
C ARG A 303 -5.20 -17.47 -13.26
N PRO A 304 -4.23 -17.46 -14.18
CA PRO A 304 -2.92 -16.88 -13.93
C PRO A 304 -3.02 -15.42 -13.46
N GLN A 305 -2.26 -15.08 -12.43
CA GLN A 305 -2.18 -13.74 -11.87
C GLN A 305 -0.72 -13.30 -11.73
N LEU A 306 -0.46 -12.02 -11.97
CA LEU A 306 0.80 -11.38 -11.61
C LEU A 306 0.58 -10.62 -10.30
N VAL A 307 1.33 -10.98 -9.27
CA VAL A 307 1.35 -10.28 -7.98
C VAL A 307 2.62 -9.46 -7.91
N VAL A 308 2.49 -8.16 -7.65
CA VAL A 308 3.65 -7.26 -7.54
C VAL A 308 3.53 -6.37 -6.32
N LYS A 309 4.54 -6.41 -5.46
CA LYS A 309 4.81 -5.46 -4.39
C LYS A 309 5.83 -4.45 -4.88
N PHE A 310 5.57 -3.16 -4.66
CA PHE A 310 6.47 -2.11 -5.11
C PHE A 310 6.40 -0.89 -4.19
N THR A 311 7.47 -0.10 -4.21
CA THR A 311 7.54 1.24 -3.63
C THR A 311 7.82 2.26 -4.72
N ILE A 312 7.39 3.50 -4.49
CA ILE A 312 7.67 4.62 -5.38
C ILE A 312 7.62 5.92 -4.59
N ASP A 313 8.46 6.88 -4.96
CA ASP A 313 8.38 8.23 -4.43
C ASP A 313 7.07 8.90 -4.92
N PRO A 314 6.15 9.27 -4.01
CA PRO A 314 4.89 9.89 -4.39
C PRO A 314 5.06 11.27 -5.03
N ASN A 315 6.23 11.90 -4.86
CA ASN A 315 6.53 13.22 -5.44
C ASN A 315 7.23 13.14 -6.80
N LYS A 316 7.36 11.93 -7.36
CA LYS A 316 8.03 11.72 -8.65
C LYS A 316 7.28 12.41 -9.79
N THR A 317 7.99 13.28 -10.52
CA THR A 317 7.45 14.09 -11.62
C THR A 317 7.76 13.54 -13.01
N ASP A 318 8.73 12.62 -13.12
CA ASP A 318 9.16 11.92 -14.32
C ASP A 318 8.62 10.48 -14.37
N SER A 319 7.39 10.28 -13.91
CA SER A 319 6.70 8.98 -13.95
C SER A 319 5.58 8.98 -14.99
N CYS A 320 4.83 7.88 -15.05
CA CYS A 320 3.67 7.72 -15.92
C CYS A 320 2.78 6.59 -15.42
N ILE A 321 1.47 6.86 -15.33
CA ILE A 321 0.41 5.86 -15.21
C ILE A 321 -0.83 6.32 -15.97
N LYS A 322 -1.43 5.43 -16.78
CA LYS A 322 -2.64 5.71 -17.55
C LYS A 322 -3.90 5.34 -16.78
N ASN A 323 -5.03 5.85 -17.26
CA ASN A 323 -6.38 5.47 -16.83
C ASN A 323 -6.55 5.45 -15.30
N VAL A 324 -6.19 6.55 -14.65
CA VAL A 324 -6.34 6.70 -13.20
C VAL A 324 -7.74 7.19 -12.87
N PRO A 325 -8.55 6.42 -12.11
CA PRO A 325 -9.84 6.91 -11.65
C PRO A 325 -9.65 8.07 -10.67
N ARG A 326 -10.41 9.15 -10.87
CA ARG A 326 -10.37 10.36 -10.04
C ARG A 326 -11.77 10.67 -9.54
N THR A 327 -11.85 11.13 -8.30
CA THR A 327 -13.08 11.60 -7.67
C THR A 327 -12.84 12.97 -7.06
N LYS A 328 -13.77 13.90 -7.26
CA LYS A 328 -13.71 15.21 -6.61
C LYS A 328 -15.11 15.77 -6.37
N ILE A 329 -15.29 16.38 -5.20
CA ILE A 329 -16.45 17.21 -4.89
C ILE A 329 -16.03 18.67 -5.05
N ILE A 330 -16.63 19.36 -6.02
CA ILE A 330 -16.37 20.76 -6.29
C ILE A 330 -17.49 21.57 -5.66
N SER A 331 -17.10 22.43 -4.72
CA SER A 331 -17.98 23.36 -4.04
C SER A 331 -17.83 24.76 -4.65
N LEU A 332 -18.87 25.58 -4.55
CA LEU A 332 -18.80 26.99 -4.92
C LEU A 332 -17.86 27.70 -3.95
N THR A 333 -16.94 28.53 -4.43
CA THR A 333 -15.93 29.16 -3.56
C THR A 333 -16.30 30.60 -3.21
N SER A 334 -17.02 31.28 -4.10
CA SER A 334 -17.51 32.65 -3.95
C SER A 334 -19.04 32.70 -3.88
N THR A 335 -19.58 33.67 -3.14
CA THR A 335 -21.03 34.01 -3.13
C THR A 335 -21.54 34.55 -4.47
N LYS A 336 -20.64 34.78 -5.43
CA LYS A 336 -20.96 35.20 -6.81
C LYS A 336 -20.96 34.05 -7.81
N ASP A 337 -20.69 32.84 -7.36
CA ASP A 337 -20.61 31.65 -8.22
C ASP A 337 -21.99 31.04 -8.50
N ASP A 338 -23.02 31.48 -7.80
CA ASP A 338 -24.41 31.14 -8.08
C ASP A 338 -25.28 32.37 -8.15
N VAL A 339 -26.09 32.44 -9.21
CA VAL A 339 -26.85 33.63 -9.57
C VAL A 339 -28.22 33.27 -10.10
N GLU A 340 -29.18 34.16 -9.96
CA GLU A 340 -30.53 34.02 -10.49
C GLU A 340 -30.88 35.16 -11.44
N TRP A 341 -31.61 34.87 -12.51
CA TRP A 341 -32.13 35.91 -13.42
C TRP A 341 -33.41 35.46 -14.14
N TRP A 342 -34.07 36.41 -14.82
CA TRP A 342 -35.30 36.14 -15.56
C TRP A 342 -35.06 35.78 -17.02
N SER A 343 -35.78 34.77 -17.50
CA SER A 343 -35.68 34.26 -18.88
C SER A 343 -36.20 35.23 -19.95
N ASP A 344 -36.90 36.30 -19.57
CA ASP A 344 -37.33 37.38 -20.49
C ASP A 344 -36.33 38.54 -20.53
N SER A 345 -35.13 38.33 -19.96
CA SER A 345 -34.06 39.30 -19.87
C SER A 345 -34.42 40.55 -19.04
N SER A 346 -35.45 40.49 -18.19
CA SER A 346 -35.79 41.58 -17.29
C SER A 346 -34.91 41.63 -16.03
N GLY A 347 -34.66 42.83 -15.51
CA GLY A 347 -33.93 43.05 -14.25
C GLY A 347 -32.41 42.88 -14.37
N SER A 348 -31.80 42.41 -13.28
CA SER A 348 -30.36 42.15 -13.18
C SER A 348 -30.14 40.78 -12.55
N LEU A 349 -28.95 40.20 -12.72
CA LEU A 349 -28.56 38.97 -12.03
C LEU A 349 -28.50 39.21 -10.51
N ASP A 350 -29.10 38.30 -9.75
CA ASP A 350 -29.11 38.33 -8.29
C ASP A 350 -28.23 37.21 -7.73
N HIS A 351 -27.22 37.58 -6.95
CA HIS A 351 -26.28 36.67 -6.29
C HIS A 351 -26.31 36.81 -4.76
N ASN A 352 -27.32 37.50 -4.22
CA ASN A 352 -27.42 37.79 -2.79
C ASN A 352 -28.42 36.91 -2.06
N ASN A 353 -29.25 36.16 -2.79
CA ASN A 353 -30.24 35.26 -2.22
C ASN A 353 -29.60 34.10 -1.47
N THR A 354 -30.26 33.63 -0.41
CA THR A 354 -29.86 32.45 0.37
C THR A 354 -30.35 31.13 -0.25
N THR A 355 -31.12 31.20 -1.33
CA THR A 355 -31.66 30.06 -2.06
C THR A 355 -31.62 30.29 -3.57
N LEU A 356 -31.49 29.22 -4.34
CA LEU A 356 -31.58 29.20 -5.81
C LEU A 356 -32.93 28.62 -6.24
N ASN A 357 -33.83 29.46 -6.71
CA ASN A 357 -35.22 29.16 -7.09
C ASN A 357 -35.32 28.64 -8.53
N PHE A 358 -34.70 27.50 -8.81
CA PHE A 358 -34.65 26.89 -10.16
C PHE A 358 -36.02 26.49 -10.74
N ASN A 359 -37.07 26.41 -9.91
CA ASN A 359 -38.40 25.95 -10.34
C ASN A 359 -39.46 27.06 -10.37
N LEU A 360 -39.07 28.32 -10.12
CA LEU A 360 -39.98 29.47 -10.04
C LEU A 360 -40.41 29.97 -11.44
N ILE A 361 -41.72 30.22 -11.60
CA ILE A 361 -42.29 30.93 -12.75
C ILE A 361 -43.08 32.14 -12.25
N SER A 362 -42.76 33.33 -12.79
CA SER A 362 -43.38 34.59 -12.38
C SER A 362 -44.89 34.60 -12.63
N THR A 363 -45.61 35.30 -11.76
CA THR A 363 -47.06 35.52 -11.89
C THR A 363 -47.42 36.71 -12.77
N LYS A 364 -46.42 37.51 -13.20
CA LYS A 364 -46.62 38.72 -13.99
C LYS A 364 -46.52 38.45 -15.50
N GLY A 365 -47.30 39.19 -16.29
CA GLY A 365 -47.12 39.36 -17.74
C GLY A 365 -46.81 38.09 -18.53
N SER A 366 -45.67 38.08 -19.22
CA SER A 366 -45.10 37.02 -20.07
C SER A 366 -44.77 35.70 -19.35
N LYS A 367 -45.01 35.61 -18.03
CA LYS A 367 -44.68 34.46 -17.16
C LYS A 367 -43.20 34.04 -17.31
N PRO A 368 -42.24 34.97 -17.16
CA PRO A 368 -40.83 34.62 -17.24
C PRO A 368 -40.46 33.58 -16.19
N LYS A 369 -39.54 32.71 -16.55
CA LYS A 369 -39.00 31.67 -15.69
C LYS A 369 -37.77 32.22 -14.99
N ASN A 370 -37.61 31.84 -13.72
CA ASN A 370 -36.37 32.11 -13.03
C ASN A 370 -35.33 31.06 -13.47
N VAL A 371 -34.17 31.54 -13.89
CA VAL A 371 -33.03 30.72 -14.27
C VAL A 371 -32.02 30.80 -13.13
N SER A 372 -31.57 29.64 -12.65
CA SER A 372 -30.47 29.56 -11.68
C SER A 372 -29.20 29.14 -12.40
N GLY A 373 -28.18 30.01 -12.44
CA GLY A 373 -26.86 29.71 -12.96
C GLY A 373 -25.91 29.34 -11.84
N ILE A 374 -25.08 28.33 -12.08
CA ILE A 374 -24.12 27.82 -11.12
C ILE A 374 -22.77 27.68 -11.83
N TYR A 375 -21.72 28.26 -11.28
CA TYR A 375 -20.40 28.39 -11.87
C TYR A 375 -19.34 27.73 -10.96
N TYR A 376 -18.69 26.70 -11.48
CA TYR A 376 -17.64 25.95 -10.80
C TYR A 376 -16.27 26.36 -11.35
N ARG A 377 -15.33 26.67 -10.44
CA ARG A 377 -13.96 27.09 -10.75
C ARG A 377 -12.99 25.93 -10.70
N ASP A 378 -11.86 26.07 -11.39
CA ASP A 378 -10.66 25.25 -11.21
C ASP A 378 -10.91 23.73 -11.36
N LEU A 379 -11.64 23.32 -12.42
CA LEU A 379 -11.93 21.90 -12.65
C LEU A 379 -10.64 21.17 -13.07
N PRO A 380 -10.16 20.18 -12.29
CA PRO A 380 -8.91 19.47 -12.58
C PRO A 380 -9.14 18.32 -13.58
N ILE A 381 -9.78 18.63 -14.71
CA ILE A 381 -10.14 17.65 -15.73
C ILE A 381 -9.40 18.01 -17.02
N LYS A 382 -8.62 17.08 -17.56
CA LYS A 382 -7.96 17.24 -18.85
C LYS A 382 -8.96 17.08 -19.99
N GLN A 383 -8.67 17.71 -21.13
CA GLN A 383 -9.49 17.60 -22.33
C GLN A 383 -9.74 16.14 -22.72
N GLY A 384 -10.98 15.80 -23.04
CA GLY A 384 -11.36 14.48 -23.51
C GLY A 384 -11.32 13.37 -22.45
N SER A 385 -11.11 13.70 -21.17
CA SER A 385 -11.14 12.72 -20.08
C SER A 385 -12.53 12.05 -20.02
N PRO A 386 -12.62 10.70 -20.00
CA PRO A 386 -13.90 10.01 -19.84
C PRO A 386 -14.55 10.31 -18.48
N ILE A 387 -15.77 10.82 -18.49
CA ILE A 387 -16.54 11.12 -17.27
C ILE A 387 -17.37 9.89 -16.91
N THR A 388 -17.02 9.22 -15.83
CA THR A 388 -17.71 8.02 -15.34
C THR A 388 -19.05 8.37 -14.69
N SER A 389 -19.10 9.46 -13.92
CA SER A 389 -20.35 10.05 -13.43
C SER A 389 -20.16 11.51 -13.02
N ALA A 390 -21.24 12.29 -13.11
CA ALA A 390 -21.26 13.67 -12.63
C ALA A 390 -22.63 14.02 -12.08
N TYR A 391 -22.70 14.53 -10.86
CA TYR A 391 -23.96 14.90 -10.21
C TYR A 391 -23.91 16.32 -9.67
N LEU A 392 -24.94 17.11 -9.97
CA LEU A 392 -25.25 18.28 -9.13
C LEU A 392 -25.98 17.79 -7.90
N VAL A 393 -25.44 18.09 -6.72
CA VAL A 393 -25.98 17.70 -5.42
C VAL A 393 -26.44 18.93 -4.68
N GLY A 394 -27.76 19.10 -4.61
CA GLY A 394 -28.41 20.22 -3.93
C GLY A 394 -29.22 19.78 -2.71
N GLN A 395 -29.27 20.64 -1.69
CA GLN A 395 -30.20 20.48 -0.56
C GLN A 395 -31.27 21.55 -0.58
N SER A 396 -32.52 21.13 -0.42
CA SER A 396 -33.64 22.08 -0.32
C SER A 396 -33.70 22.75 1.06
N SER A 397 -34.01 24.05 1.07
CA SER A 397 -34.13 24.84 2.32
C SER A 397 -35.44 24.57 3.07
N GLY A 398 -36.45 24.07 2.36
CA GLY A 398 -37.80 23.76 2.85
C GLY A 398 -38.34 22.46 2.29
N LYS A 399 -39.58 22.11 2.64
CA LYS A 399 -40.28 20.94 2.12
C LYS A 399 -41.21 21.36 0.96
N TYR A 400 -41.16 20.65 -0.16
CA TYR A 400 -41.98 20.94 -1.34
C TYR A 400 -42.67 19.68 -1.85
N SER A 401 -43.94 19.75 -2.24
CA SER A 401 -44.77 18.60 -2.63
C SER A 401 -45.34 18.68 -4.05
N ASN A 402 -44.80 19.55 -4.91
CA ASN A 402 -45.28 19.74 -6.29
C ASN A 402 -44.16 20.28 -7.19
N VAL A 403 -42.94 19.75 -7.08
CA VAL A 403 -41.79 20.19 -7.88
C VAL A 403 -41.98 19.77 -9.33
N LYS A 404 -41.90 20.74 -10.24
CA LYS A 404 -42.05 20.49 -11.68
C LYS A 404 -40.72 20.08 -12.30
N GLN A 405 -40.78 19.43 -13.47
CA GLN A 405 -39.60 19.08 -14.23
C GLN A 405 -38.70 20.30 -14.47
N VAL A 406 -37.41 20.11 -14.29
CA VAL A 406 -36.35 21.11 -14.45
C VAL A 406 -35.51 20.71 -15.66
N LEU A 407 -35.24 21.67 -16.53
CA LEU A 407 -34.26 21.56 -17.60
C LEU A 407 -32.92 22.04 -17.07
N ILE A 408 -31.90 21.20 -17.25
CA ILE A 408 -30.51 21.51 -16.93
C ILE A 408 -29.70 21.46 -18.21
N GLN A 409 -28.91 22.50 -18.43
CA GLN A 409 -27.97 22.61 -19.56
C GLN A 409 -26.63 23.11 -19.04
N GLY A 410 -25.55 22.69 -19.70
CA GLY A 410 -24.22 23.23 -19.45
C GLY A 410 -23.97 24.46 -20.34
N ILE A 411 -23.11 25.36 -19.90
CA ILE A 411 -22.63 26.47 -20.74
C ILE A 411 -21.45 25.98 -21.58
N LYS A 412 -21.59 26.01 -22.90
CA LYS A 412 -20.64 25.49 -23.87
C LYS A 412 -19.66 26.58 -24.32
N THR A 413 -18.82 27.02 -23.38
CA THR A 413 -17.76 28.02 -23.60
C THR A 413 -16.49 27.51 -22.92
N THR A 414 -15.36 27.44 -23.63
CA THR A 414 -14.10 26.90 -23.11
C THR A 414 -13.42 27.83 -22.11
N ASN A 415 -13.40 29.14 -22.37
CA ASN A 415 -12.91 30.14 -21.43
C ASN A 415 -14.09 30.92 -20.83
N LEU A 416 -14.87 30.24 -19.99
CA LEU A 416 -16.05 30.82 -19.38
C LEU A 416 -15.65 31.75 -18.21
N ASP A 417 -15.99 33.04 -18.33
CA ASP A 417 -15.89 33.98 -17.23
C ASP A 417 -17.02 33.73 -16.19
N PRO A 418 -16.81 34.08 -14.90
CA PRO A 418 -17.88 34.05 -13.92
C PRO A 418 -19.06 34.91 -14.36
N PHE A 419 -20.27 34.59 -13.89
CA PHE A 419 -21.42 35.45 -14.17
C PHE A 419 -21.27 36.87 -13.58
N CYS A 420 -20.53 37.00 -12.48
CA CYS A 420 -20.26 38.27 -11.80
C CYS A 420 -18.78 38.41 -11.39
N PRO A 421 -17.85 38.71 -12.31
CA PRO A 421 -16.43 38.86 -12.00
C PRO A 421 -16.16 40.07 -11.09
N SER A 422 -16.50 41.28 -11.56
CA SER A 422 -16.44 42.54 -10.79
C SER A 422 -17.85 43.09 -10.55
N GLY A 423 -18.62 43.22 -11.63
CA GLY A 423 -20.09 43.33 -11.64
C GLY A 423 -20.71 42.20 -12.46
N CYS A 424 -22.00 41.95 -12.32
CA CYS A 424 -22.69 40.92 -13.08
C CYS A 424 -22.87 41.29 -14.55
N ILE A 425 -22.78 40.29 -15.43
CA ILE A 425 -23.19 40.44 -16.83
C ILE A 425 -24.68 40.80 -16.91
N SER A 426 -25.13 41.32 -18.06
CA SER A 426 -26.55 41.60 -18.26
C SER A 426 -27.37 40.29 -18.36
N THR A 427 -28.64 40.37 -18.02
CA THR A 427 -29.60 39.26 -18.16
C THR A 427 -29.71 38.78 -19.61
N SER A 428 -29.66 39.69 -20.58
CA SER A 428 -29.62 39.36 -22.01
C SER A 428 -28.37 38.56 -22.35
N ALA A 429 -27.19 39.04 -21.93
CA ALA A 429 -25.93 38.33 -22.16
C ALA A 429 -25.92 36.94 -21.49
N ALA A 430 -26.50 36.80 -20.29
CA ALA A 430 -26.62 35.52 -19.62
C ALA A 430 -27.55 34.53 -20.36
N ASN A 431 -28.67 35.01 -20.90
CA ASN A 431 -29.60 34.21 -21.70
C ASN A 431 -29.02 33.83 -23.09
N ASP A 432 -28.13 34.66 -23.63
CA ASP A 432 -27.49 34.43 -24.94
C ASP A 432 -26.25 33.52 -24.87
N LEU A 433 -25.84 33.08 -23.67
CA LEU A 433 -24.69 32.18 -23.51
C LEU A 433 -24.93 30.85 -24.27
N PRO A 434 -23.96 30.39 -25.07
CA PRO A 434 -24.06 29.11 -25.76
C PRO A 434 -24.26 27.96 -24.76
N THR A 435 -25.23 27.09 -25.03
CA THR A 435 -25.51 25.92 -24.19
C THR A 435 -25.07 24.63 -24.86
N THR A 436 -24.92 23.58 -24.05
CA THR A 436 -24.68 22.21 -24.53
C THR A 436 -25.82 21.73 -25.43
N SER A 437 -25.47 20.91 -26.40
CA SER A 437 -26.44 20.23 -27.27
C SER A 437 -27.19 19.14 -26.50
N ALA A 438 -26.49 18.48 -25.57
CA ALA A 438 -27.10 17.65 -24.55
C ALA A 438 -27.86 18.51 -23.54
N SER A 439 -28.96 17.96 -23.04
CA SER A 439 -29.77 18.55 -21.98
C SER A 439 -30.27 17.46 -21.04
N VAL A 440 -30.39 17.79 -19.75
CA VAL A 440 -30.91 16.89 -18.74
C VAL A 440 -32.28 17.37 -18.28
N LEU A 441 -33.25 16.45 -18.24
CA LEU A 441 -34.56 16.68 -17.65
C LEU A 441 -34.65 15.96 -16.31
N TRP A 442 -34.75 16.72 -15.23
CA TRP A 442 -34.80 16.18 -13.88
C TRP A 442 -36.12 16.49 -13.19
N THR A 443 -36.65 15.52 -12.45
CA THR A 443 -37.78 15.70 -11.53
C THR A 443 -37.45 14.90 -10.28
N PRO A 444 -37.55 15.47 -9.06
CA PRO A 444 -37.29 14.71 -7.84
C PRO A 444 -38.34 13.61 -7.64
N ASP A 445 -38.01 12.60 -6.84
CA ASP A 445 -38.88 11.45 -6.58
C ASP A 445 -40.27 11.89 -6.08
N ASN A 446 -41.31 11.35 -6.73
CA ASN A 446 -42.71 11.70 -6.51
C ASN A 446 -43.01 13.22 -6.64
N GLY A 447 -42.14 13.99 -7.29
CA GLY A 447 -42.26 15.44 -7.40
C GLY A 447 -42.09 16.16 -6.05
N THR A 448 -41.36 15.56 -5.10
CA THR A 448 -41.22 16.10 -3.74
C THR A 448 -39.76 16.37 -3.37
N LEU A 449 -39.53 17.43 -2.60
CA LEU A 449 -38.25 17.73 -1.98
C LEU A 449 -38.40 17.74 -0.47
N SER A 450 -37.46 17.08 0.20
CA SER A 450 -37.38 17.07 1.66
C SER A 450 -36.31 18.04 2.14
N LYS A 451 -36.65 18.81 3.18
CA LYS A 451 -35.71 19.73 3.82
C LYS A 451 -34.45 18.99 4.27
N ASN A 452 -33.27 19.55 3.97
CA ASN A 452 -31.96 19.00 4.35
C ASN A 452 -31.61 17.62 3.77
N LYS A 453 -32.36 17.14 2.75
CA LYS A 453 -32.01 15.91 2.04
C LYS A 453 -31.18 16.26 0.81
N ASP A 454 -30.10 15.51 0.58
CA ASP A 454 -29.32 15.59 -0.65
C ASP A 454 -30.15 15.02 -1.82
N GLU A 455 -30.22 15.79 -2.89
CA GLU A 455 -30.84 15.40 -4.15
C GLU A 455 -29.78 15.39 -5.24
N TYR A 456 -29.74 14.31 -6.03
CA TYR A 456 -28.71 14.05 -7.03
C TYR A 456 -29.31 14.25 -8.42
N VAL A 457 -28.71 15.15 -9.20
CA VAL A 457 -29.08 15.41 -10.60
C VAL A 457 -27.95 14.95 -11.49
N ASP A 458 -28.17 13.90 -12.29
CA ASP A 458 -27.16 13.37 -13.20
C ASP A 458 -26.91 14.35 -14.36
N VAL A 459 -25.72 14.95 -14.37
CA VAL A 459 -25.24 15.89 -15.39
C VAL A 459 -24.06 15.34 -16.18
N GLN A 460 -23.79 14.04 -16.09
CA GLN A 460 -22.70 13.36 -16.80
C GLN A 460 -22.63 13.72 -18.30
N PRO A 461 -23.72 13.69 -19.10
CA PRO A 461 -23.62 13.99 -20.53
C PRO A 461 -23.24 15.46 -20.80
N LEU A 462 -23.64 16.38 -19.93
CA LEU A 462 -23.32 17.81 -20.06
C LEU A 462 -21.84 18.07 -19.79
N VAL A 463 -21.32 17.47 -18.72
CA VAL A 463 -19.89 17.56 -18.37
C VAL A 463 -19.05 16.95 -19.48
N GLN A 464 -19.43 15.77 -19.97
CA GLN A 464 -18.72 15.09 -21.06
C GLN A 464 -18.67 15.93 -22.33
N GLU A 465 -19.77 16.57 -22.73
CA GLU A 465 -19.78 17.46 -23.89
C GLU A 465 -18.84 18.65 -23.72
N ILE A 466 -18.82 19.26 -22.53
CA ILE A 466 -17.98 20.45 -22.25
C ILE A 466 -16.49 20.09 -22.28
N VAL A 467 -16.07 19.02 -21.61
CA VAL A 467 -14.65 18.62 -21.55
C VAL A 467 -14.10 18.07 -22.87
N ASN A 468 -14.99 17.67 -23.80
CA ASN A 468 -14.62 17.22 -25.13
C ASN A 468 -14.34 18.39 -26.10
N GLN A 469 -14.63 19.63 -25.71
CA GLN A 469 -14.41 20.79 -26.57
C GLN A 469 -12.93 21.00 -26.89
N THR A 470 -12.63 21.33 -28.15
CA THR A 470 -11.30 21.78 -28.57
C THR A 470 -10.93 23.07 -27.84
N GLY A 471 -9.77 23.08 -27.16
CA GLY A 471 -9.32 24.21 -26.35
C GLY A 471 -9.75 24.16 -24.89
N TRP A 472 -10.44 23.09 -24.46
CA TRP A 472 -10.58 22.81 -23.02
C TRP A 472 -9.20 22.52 -22.41
N THR A 473 -8.89 23.11 -21.27
CA THR A 473 -7.64 22.87 -20.53
C THR A 473 -7.94 22.62 -19.05
N GLU A 474 -7.06 21.85 -18.40
CA GLU A 474 -7.17 21.61 -16.95
C GLU A 474 -7.16 22.94 -16.18
N GLY A 475 -8.04 23.06 -15.17
CA GLY A 475 -8.23 24.27 -14.39
C GLY A 475 -9.30 25.25 -14.92
N GLN A 476 -9.88 25.00 -16.11
CA GLN A 476 -10.96 25.85 -16.61
C GLN A 476 -12.25 25.69 -15.81
N ALA A 477 -13.12 26.71 -15.92
CA ALA A 477 -14.40 26.76 -15.24
C ALA A 477 -15.52 26.11 -16.06
N MET A 478 -16.59 25.73 -15.38
CA MET A 478 -17.77 25.12 -15.98
C MET A 478 -19.01 25.67 -15.31
N ALA A 479 -20.06 25.94 -16.09
CA ALA A 479 -21.33 26.37 -15.52
C ALA A 479 -22.52 25.60 -16.05
N PHE A 480 -23.58 25.63 -15.25
CA PHE A 480 -24.87 25.03 -15.55
C PHE A 480 -25.98 26.03 -15.31
N THR A 481 -27.06 25.88 -16.07
CA THR A 481 -28.32 26.57 -15.84
C THR A 481 -29.39 25.58 -15.45
N MET A 482 -30.19 25.89 -14.44
CA MET A 482 -31.37 25.14 -14.04
C MET A 482 -32.62 26.02 -14.22
N VAL A 483 -33.61 25.52 -14.96
CA VAL A 483 -34.84 26.27 -15.23
C VAL A 483 -36.05 25.35 -15.26
N ASN A 484 -37.20 25.83 -14.81
CA ASN A 484 -38.46 25.08 -14.90
C ASN A 484 -38.80 24.74 -16.37
N ASN A 485 -39.03 23.46 -16.69
CA ASN A 485 -39.33 23.00 -18.05
C ASN A 485 -40.84 23.02 -18.40
N THR A 486 -41.68 23.69 -17.60
CA THR A 486 -43.14 23.73 -17.80
C THR A 486 -43.63 25.14 -18.17
N LYS A 487 -44.93 25.27 -18.42
CA LYS A 487 -45.61 26.54 -18.77
C LYS A 487 -46.56 27.05 -17.68
N SER A 488 -46.76 26.26 -16.62
CA SER A 488 -47.75 26.53 -15.57
C SER A 488 -47.11 27.25 -14.40
N LYS A 489 -47.84 28.19 -13.80
CA LYS A 489 -47.41 28.91 -12.59
C LYS A 489 -46.88 27.91 -11.55
N GLN A 490 -45.73 28.24 -10.96
CA GLN A 490 -45.08 27.41 -9.97
C GLN A 490 -44.36 28.28 -8.95
N SER A 491 -44.59 28.04 -7.66
CA SER A 491 -43.98 28.82 -6.58
C SER A 491 -42.84 28.07 -5.88
N GLY A 492 -41.60 28.37 -6.27
CA GLY A 492 -40.45 28.45 -5.35
C GLY A 492 -39.83 27.18 -4.74
N PRO A 493 -39.90 25.95 -5.31
CA PRO A 493 -38.89 24.94 -4.98
C PRO A 493 -37.49 25.45 -5.27
N ASN A 494 -36.58 25.24 -4.32
CA ASN A 494 -35.23 25.78 -4.37
C ASN A 494 -34.19 24.83 -3.77
N PHE A 495 -32.93 25.12 -4.08
CA PHE A 495 -31.78 24.63 -3.33
C PHE A 495 -31.13 25.77 -2.54
N ARG A 496 -30.30 25.44 -1.56
CA ARG A 496 -29.46 26.44 -0.90
C ARG A 496 -28.44 27.02 -1.88
N SER A 497 -28.27 28.33 -1.84
CA SER A 497 -27.17 29.02 -2.50
C SER A 497 -25.92 28.99 -1.62
N ARG A 498 -24.78 29.43 -2.16
CA ARG A 498 -23.54 29.65 -1.43
C ARG A 498 -23.73 30.63 -0.26
N ASN A 499 -24.55 31.67 -0.44
CA ASN A 499 -24.88 32.62 0.63
C ASN A 499 -25.75 31.99 1.72
N GLY A 500 -26.59 31.01 1.36
CA GLY A 500 -27.40 30.26 2.32
C GLY A 500 -26.60 29.25 3.15
N SER A 501 -25.57 28.63 2.57
CA SER A 501 -24.70 27.70 3.29
C SER A 501 -23.36 27.47 2.59
N ALA A 502 -22.26 27.60 3.35
CA ALA A 502 -20.92 27.27 2.86
C ALA A 502 -20.68 25.76 2.66
N THR A 503 -21.54 24.87 3.15
CA THR A 503 -21.32 23.41 3.13
C THR A 503 -22.41 22.62 2.41
N THR A 504 -23.64 23.14 2.35
CA THR A 504 -24.81 22.45 1.79
C THR A 504 -25.44 23.17 0.60
N HIS A 505 -24.71 24.12 0.00
CA HIS A 505 -25.04 24.68 -1.32
C HIS A 505 -24.93 23.62 -2.42
N VAL A 506 -25.31 23.98 -3.66
CA VAL A 506 -25.24 23.06 -4.79
C VAL A 506 -23.79 22.74 -5.14
N ARG A 507 -23.41 21.47 -4.98
CA ARG A 507 -22.05 20.97 -5.24
C ARG A 507 -22.03 20.12 -6.50
N LEU A 508 -20.90 20.07 -7.18
CA LEU A 508 -20.67 19.17 -8.31
C LEU A 508 -19.82 17.99 -7.86
N VAL A 509 -20.39 16.79 -7.85
CA VAL A 509 -19.69 15.53 -7.53
C VAL A 509 -19.27 14.87 -8.84
N LEU A 510 -17.97 14.69 -9.04
CA LEU A 510 -17.38 14.21 -10.28
C LEU A 510 -16.58 12.94 -10.06
N ASN A 511 -16.76 11.98 -10.96
CA ASN A 511 -15.90 10.82 -11.13
C ASN A 511 -15.47 10.73 -12.60
N TRP A 512 -14.17 10.71 -12.87
CA TRP A 512 -13.63 10.63 -14.23
C TRP A 512 -12.38 9.75 -14.29
N ILE A 513 -11.94 9.43 -15.50
CA ILE A 513 -10.68 8.74 -15.75
C ILE A 513 -9.67 9.77 -16.26
N ASP A 514 -8.58 9.98 -15.52
CA ASP A 514 -7.43 10.72 -16.05
C ASP A 514 -6.69 9.80 -17.03
N PRO A 515 -6.59 10.18 -18.32
CA PRO A 515 -5.98 9.34 -19.33
C PRO A 515 -4.50 9.06 -19.06
N VAL A 516 -3.77 10.02 -18.48
CA VAL A 516 -2.35 9.87 -18.14
C VAL A 516 -1.92 10.84 -17.06
N VAL A 517 -1.35 10.30 -15.98
CA VAL A 517 -0.74 11.05 -14.89
C VAL A 517 0.78 10.89 -14.98
N THR A 518 1.50 11.99 -15.16
CA THR A 518 2.97 12.01 -15.22
C THR A 518 3.60 12.57 -13.94
N ASN A 519 2.92 13.48 -13.26
CA ASN A 519 3.26 13.93 -11.92
C ASN A 519 2.43 13.17 -10.89
N LEU A 520 3.07 12.29 -10.12
CA LEU A 520 2.37 11.46 -9.15
C LEU A 520 1.90 12.23 -7.90
N SER A 521 2.42 13.44 -7.65
CA SER A 521 2.07 14.24 -6.47
C SER A 521 0.61 14.69 -6.45
N VAL A 522 -0.11 14.54 -7.56
CA VAL A 522 -1.55 14.84 -7.66
C VAL A 522 -2.43 13.68 -7.19
N LEU A 523 -1.84 12.49 -6.99
CA LEU A 523 -2.53 11.31 -6.50
C LEU A 523 -2.56 11.29 -4.98
N GLU A 524 -3.69 10.85 -4.44
CA GLU A 524 -3.85 10.70 -2.99
C GLU A 524 -3.11 9.45 -2.50
N THR A 525 -2.26 9.66 -1.51
CA THR A 525 -1.53 8.61 -0.80
C THR A 525 -2.28 8.14 0.43
N VAL A 526 -1.93 6.95 0.93
CA VAL A 526 -2.39 6.45 2.24
C VAL A 526 -2.05 7.42 3.36
N ARG A 527 -0.89 8.09 3.27
CA ARG A 527 -0.43 9.12 4.22
C ARG A 527 -1.41 10.29 4.28
N ASP A 528 -1.89 10.78 3.13
CA ASP A 528 -2.88 11.86 3.06
C ASP A 528 -4.19 11.46 3.75
N GLN A 529 -4.69 10.24 3.48
CA GLN A 529 -5.92 9.74 4.12
C GLN A 529 -5.77 9.49 5.62
N LEU A 530 -4.62 8.95 6.05
CA LEU A 530 -4.34 8.72 7.46
C LEU A 530 -4.26 10.05 8.21
N GLU A 531 -3.60 11.06 7.64
CA GLU A 531 -3.57 12.40 8.19
C GLU A 531 -4.97 13.00 8.33
N ALA A 532 -5.80 12.92 7.28
CA ALA A 532 -7.19 13.38 7.34
C ALA A 532 -8.00 12.65 8.43
N ALA A 533 -7.83 11.33 8.56
CA ALA A 533 -8.47 10.53 9.61
C ALA A 533 -8.03 10.95 11.02
N VAL A 534 -6.76 11.31 11.21
CA VAL A 534 -6.25 11.85 12.48
C VAL A 534 -6.86 13.23 12.77
N TYR A 535 -6.96 14.12 11.77
CA TYR A 535 -7.57 15.44 11.94
C TYR A 535 -9.06 15.38 12.30
N ASP A 536 -9.78 14.35 11.87
CA ASP A 536 -11.20 14.13 12.19
C ASP A 536 -11.43 13.59 13.62
N LEU A 537 -10.37 13.19 14.34
CA LEU A 537 -10.51 12.72 15.72
C LEU A 537 -11.15 13.78 16.62
N ASN A 538 -12.07 13.36 17.48
CA ASN A 538 -12.77 14.25 18.41
C ASN A 538 -12.79 13.64 19.82
N ALA A 539 -12.59 14.49 20.83
CA ALA A 539 -12.56 14.10 22.23
C ALA A 539 -13.99 13.94 22.77
N LYS A 540 -14.48 12.70 22.83
CA LYS A 540 -15.84 12.32 23.26
C LYS A 540 -15.88 10.92 23.86
N GLY A 541 -16.76 10.72 24.85
CA GLY A 541 -16.97 9.42 25.48
C GLY A 541 -16.01 9.14 26.62
N GLY A 542 -15.96 7.89 27.07
CA GLY A 542 -15.06 7.44 28.13
C GLY A 542 -13.79 6.75 27.60
N THR A 543 -13.04 6.16 28.52
CA THR A 543 -11.70 5.58 28.31
C THR A 543 -11.76 4.05 28.42
N PRO A 544 -12.25 3.30 27.40
CA PRO A 544 -12.29 1.83 27.43
C PRO A 544 -10.93 1.22 27.00
N LEU A 545 -9.85 1.62 27.69
CA LEU A 545 -8.46 1.39 27.28
C LEU A 545 -8.16 -0.09 26.95
N GLY A 546 -8.47 -1.01 27.87
CA GLY A 546 -8.15 -2.43 27.69
C GLY A 546 -8.97 -3.09 26.59
N ALA A 547 -10.24 -2.69 26.43
CA ALA A 547 -11.10 -3.21 25.37
C ALA A 547 -10.68 -2.68 23.98
N ALA A 548 -10.23 -1.43 23.89
CA ALA A 548 -9.67 -0.87 22.67
C ALA A 548 -8.34 -1.56 22.27
N TYR A 549 -7.47 -1.83 23.24
CA TYR A 549 -6.25 -2.61 23.02
C TYR A 549 -6.54 -4.05 22.54
N ALA A 550 -7.59 -4.68 23.07
CA ALA A 550 -8.07 -5.96 22.58
C ALA A 550 -8.55 -5.89 21.12
N GLU A 551 -9.23 -4.82 20.73
CA GLU A 551 -9.68 -4.62 19.35
C GLU A 551 -8.50 -4.47 18.36
N ALA A 552 -7.47 -3.72 18.73
CA ALA A 552 -6.24 -3.63 17.93
C ALA A 552 -5.60 -5.02 17.71
N SER A 553 -5.62 -5.87 18.75
CA SER A 553 -5.13 -7.25 18.65
C SER A 553 -6.01 -8.09 17.73
N ARG A 554 -7.35 -7.95 17.81
CA ARG A 554 -8.28 -8.64 16.91
C ARG A 554 -8.01 -8.32 15.44
N TYR A 555 -7.77 -7.05 15.14
CA TYR A 555 -7.45 -6.59 13.79
C TYR A 555 -6.15 -7.21 13.28
N LEU A 556 -5.08 -7.15 14.07
CA LEU A 556 -3.79 -7.71 13.70
C LEU A 556 -3.81 -9.24 13.54
N TYR A 557 -4.64 -9.97 14.30
CA TYR A 557 -4.82 -11.41 14.10
C TYR A 557 -5.82 -11.80 13.00
N GLY A 558 -6.54 -10.84 12.42
CA GLY A 558 -7.55 -11.11 11.38
C GLY A 558 -8.75 -11.92 11.89
N ILE A 559 -9.11 -11.74 13.16
CA ILE A 559 -10.29 -12.37 13.76
C ILE A 559 -11.50 -11.43 13.73
N SER A 560 -12.67 -11.89 14.15
CA SER A 560 -13.89 -11.08 14.11
C SER A 560 -13.78 -9.83 14.98
N PRO A 561 -14.29 -8.67 14.51
CA PRO A 561 -14.48 -7.49 15.36
C PRO A 561 -15.28 -7.85 16.62
N TYR A 562 -15.03 -7.17 17.74
CA TYR A 562 -15.85 -7.37 18.94
C TYR A 562 -17.28 -6.92 18.71
N ASN A 563 -17.47 -5.79 18.01
CA ASN A 563 -18.78 -5.30 17.57
C ASN A 563 -18.91 -5.39 16.04
N VAL A 564 -19.93 -6.11 15.58
CA VAL A 564 -20.15 -6.37 14.14
C VAL A 564 -21.16 -5.42 13.48
N GLY A 565 -21.77 -4.52 14.24
CA GLY A 565 -22.73 -3.54 13.70
C GLY A 565 -22.09 -2.51 12.76
N THR A 566 -22.90 -1.92 11.89
CA THR A 566 -22.46 -0.85 10.97
C THR A 566 -22.05 0.40 11.76
N GLY A 567 -20.90 0.99 11.43
CA GLY A 567 -20.37 2.19 12.09
C GLY A 567 -19.44 1.93 13.28
N PHE A 568 -19.15 0.66 13.58
CA PHE A 568 -18.19 0.25 14.63
C PHE A 568 -16.84 -0.23 14.08
N TYR A 569 -16.56 0.02 12.80
CA TYR A 569 -15.29 -0.23 12.12
C TYR A 569 -15.30 0.46 10.75
N ASP A 570 -14.13 0.73 10.19
CA ASP A 570 -13.97 1.07 8.78
C ASP A 570 -14.24 -0.16 7.91
N GLU A 571 -15.15 -0.07 6.94
CA GLU A 571 -15.55 -1.20 6.08
C GLU A 571 -14.38 -1.84 5.33
N ARG A 572 -13.30 -1.08 5.06
CA ARG A 572 -12.08 -1.58 4.40
C ARG A 572 -11.25 -2.50 5.29
N THR A 573 -11.52 -2.51 6.59
CA THR A 573 -10.79 -3.34 7.56
C THR A 573 -11.35 -4.75 7.65
N VAL A 574 -12.52 -5.04 7.08
CA VAL A 574 -13.22 -6.32 7.25
C VAL A 574 -13.53 -7.02 5.94
N THR A 575 -13.69 -8.35 6.01
CA THR A 575 -14.18 -9.17 4.91
C THR A 575 -15.65 -8.89 4.63
N THR A 576 -16.05 -8.95 3.36
CA THR A 576 -17.46 -8.87 2.95
C THR A 576 -18.24 -10.18 3.19
N THR A 577 -17.56 -11.25 3.56
CA THR A 577 -18.15 -12.58 3.85
C THR A 577 -18.63 -12.71 5.29
N THR A 578 -19.65 -13.56 5.51
CA THR A 578 -20.16 -13.92 6.85
C THR A 578 -19.51 -15.21 7.37
N PRO A 579 -19.03 -15.27 8.62
CA PRO A 579 -18.98 -14.18 9.60
C PRO A 579 -17.91 -13.13 9.23
N THR A 580 -18.22 -11.86 9.51
CA THR A 580 -17.30 -10.74 9.30
C THR A 580 -16.01 -10.93 10.11
N LYS A 581 -14.86 -10.84 9.45
CA LYS A 581 -13.53 -10.92 10.06
C LYS A 581 -12.69 -9.73 9.64
N TYR A 582 -11.75 -9.33 10.50
CA TYR A 582 -10.76 -8.35 10.10
C TYR A 582 -9.82 -8.91 9.02
N ILE A 583 -9.47 -8.07 8.05
CA ILE A 583 -8.40 -8.31 7.09
C ILE A 583 -7.09 -7.89 7.78
N SER A 584 -6.35 -8.88 8.27
CA SER A 584 -5.07 -8.60 8.93
C SER A 584 -4.07 -7.95 7.96
N PRO A 585 -3.33 -6.92 8.40
CA PRO A 585 -2.25 -6.33 7.61
C PRO A 585 -0.97 -7.21 7.58
N ILE A 586 -0.93 -8.26 8.40
CA ILE A 586 0.16 -9.22 8.55
C ILE A 586 -0.10 -10.41 7.62
N PRO A 587 0.68 -10.59 6.54
CA PRO A 587 0.50 -11.74 5.65
C PRO A 587 0.77 -13.07 6.37
N ALA A 588 0.05 -14.14 5.98
CA ALA A 588 0.23 -15.47 6.57
C ALA A 588 1.67 -15.99 6.46
N ALA A 589 2.33 -15.73 5.33
CA ALA A 589 3.71 -16.12 5.05
C ALA A 589 4.76 -15.22 5.72
N ASP A 590 4.37 -14.09 6.32
CA ASP A 590 5.30 -13.10 6.86
C ASP A 590 5.68 -13.45 8.30
N GLU A 591 6.90 -13.94 8.52
CA GLU A 591 7.45 -14.27 9.85
C GLU A 591 8.42 -13.22 10.39
N CYS A 592 8.72 -12.22 9.57
CA CYS A 592 9.88 -11.35 9.79
C CYS A 592 9.46 -9.90 10.06
N SER A 593 8.25 -9.49 9.67
CA SER A 593 7.76 -8.14 9.94
C SER A 593 7.55 -7.90 11.42
N ALA A 594 8.12 -6.81 11.90
CA ALA A 594 7.82 -6.32 13.23
C ALA A 594 6.39 -5.76 13.26
N ASN A 595 5.57 -6.29 14.18
CA ASN A 595 4.19 -5.83 14.38
C ASN A 595 4.10 -5.14 15.73
N TYR A 596 3.59 -3.92 15.75
CA TYR A 596 3.49 -3.07 16.92
C TYR A 596 2.07 -2.55 17.11
N VAL A 597 1.63 -2.54 18.36
CA VAL A 597 0.53 -1.69 18.82
C VAL A 597 1.14 -0.51 19.58
N PHE A 598 0.81 0.71 19.17
CA PHE A 598 1.13 1.94 19.89
C PHE A 598 -0.13 2.41 20.61
N LEU A 599 -0.18 2.19 21.92
CA LEU A 599 -1.32 2.48 22.76
C LEU A 599 -1.11 3.79 23.52
N LEU A 600 -1.93 4.79 23.24
CA LEU A 600 -1.89 6.10 23.90
C LEU A 600 -3.13 6.30 24.77
N THR A 601 -2.94 6.84 25.97
CA THR A 601 -4.01 7.24 26.91
C THR A 601 -3.64 8.53 27.62
N ASP A 602 -4.61 9.36 28.01
CA ASP A 602 -4.37 10.52 28.89
C ASP A 602 -4.91 10.32 30.31
N GLY A 603 -5.51 9.15 30.58
CA GLY A 603 -6.07 8.82 31.89
C GLY A 603 -6.28 7.32 32.11
N ASP A 604 -6.85 7.00 33.28
CA ASP A 604 -7.20 5.65 33.70
C ASP A 604 -8.42 5.07 32.94
N PRO A 605 -8.48 3.74 32.76
CA PRO A 605 -9.65 3.10 32.17
C PRO A 605 -10.91 3.33 33.02
N ASN A 606 -12.01 3.68 32.36
CA ASN A 606 -13.29 3.81 33.03
C ASN A 606 -14.01 2.45 33.07
N ASN A 607 -14.34 1.99 34.28
CA ASN A 607 -15.10 0.76 34.54
C ASN A 607 -14.44 -0.50 33.92
N GLU A 608 -15.19 -1.59 33.74
CA GLU A 608 -14.70 -2.82 33.09
C GLU A 608 -14.77 -2.73 31.56
N SER A 609 -15.75 -2.01 30.99
CA SER A 609 -15.85 -1.73 29.54
C SER A 609 -15.79 -2.98 28.64
N SER A 610 -16.41 -4.08 29.06
CA SER A 610 -16.41 -5.38 28.36
C SER A 610 -15.03 -5.97 28.06
N VAL A 611 -13.98 -5.51 28.75
CA VAL A 611 -12.59 -5.92 28.48
C VAL A 611 -12.39 -7.42 28.62
N LYS A 612 -13.08 -8.07 29.56
CA LYS A 612 -13.00 -9.53 29.78
C LYS A 612 -13.50 -10.31 28.58
N GLN A 613 -14.70 -10.01 28.08
CA GLN A 613 -15.28 -10.68 26.92
C GLN A 613 -14.46 -10.40 25.67
N ASN A 614 -14.00 -9.15 25.48
CA ASN A 614 -13.22 -8.79 24.30
C ASN A 614 -11.90 -9.57 24.26
N THR A 615 -11.10 -9.52 25.34
CA THR A 615 -9.82 -10.24 25.47
C THR A 615 -9.97 -11.77 25.48
N GLN A 616 -11.04 -12.31 26.06
CA GLN A 616 -11.34 -13.73 26.02
C GLN A 616 -11.53 -14.23 24.58
N GLY A 617 -12.17 -13.44 23.72
CA GLY A 617 -12.31 -13.78 22.30
C GLY A 617 -11.00 -13.75 21.50
N VAL A 618 -9.94 -13.15 22.05
CA VAL A 618 -8.58 -13.18 21.44
C VAL A 618 -7.76 -14.34 22.00
N MET A 619 -7.65 -14.43 23.32
CA MET A 619 -6.70 -15.35 23.99
C MET A 619 -7.29 -16.74 24.24
N ASN A 620 -8.62 -16.89 24.14
CA ASN A 620 -9.41 -18.01 24.67
C ASN A 620 -9.12 -18.29 26.16
N LYS A 621 -8.80 -17.23 26.91
CA LYS A 621 -8.50 -17.23 28.35
C LYS A 621 -9.13 -16.01 29.01
N THR A 622 -9.56 -16.17 30.26
CA THR A 622 -10.18 -15.08 31.01
C THR A 622 -9.16 -14.36 31.89
N CYS A 623 -9.40 -13.06 32.09
CA CYS A 623 -8.70 -12.22 33.06
C CYS A 623 -9.50 -12.06 34.37
N SER A 624 -8.81 -11.62 35.41
CA SER A 624 -9.28 -11.56 36.80
C SER A 624 -9.64 -10.12 37.21
N GLY A 625 -10.15 -9.93 38.43
CA GLY A 625 -10.49 -8.61 38.98
C GLY A 625 -11.87 -8.10 38.56
N SER A 626 -12.18 -6.84 38.85
CA SER A 626 -13.41 -6.13 38.44
C SER A 626 -13.12 -4.64 38.19
N GLY A 627 -13.96 -3.97 37.41
CA GLY A 627 -13.82 -2.53 37.11
C GLY A 627 -12.46 -2.19 36.47
N THR A 628 -11.81 -1.14 36.97
CA THR A 628 -10.48 -0.69 36.50
C THR A 628 -9.39 -1.75 36.71
N ALA A 629 -9.44 -2.52 37.81
CA ALA A 629 -8.47 -3.58 38.07
C ALA A 629 -8.56 -4.72 37.04
N ALA A 630 -9.76 -5.01 36.53
CA ALA A 630 -9.92 -5.96 35.43
C ALA A 630 -9.24 -5.47 34.14
N ASN A 631 -9.36 -4.17 33.81
CA ASN A 631 -8.70 -3.62 32.61
C ASN A 631 -7.20 -3.86 32.63
N TRP A 632 -6.53 -3.54 33.72
CA TRP A 632 -5.07 -3.72 33.84
C TRP A 632 -4.65 -5.19 33.80
N ASP A 633 -5.33 -6.10 34.50
CA ASP A 633 -5.04 -7.54 34.44
C ASP A 633 -5.24 -8.11 33.03
N CYS A 634 -6.34 -7.74 32.36
CA CYS A 634 -6.61 -8.17 30.99
C CYS A 634 -5.55 -7.63 30.01
N MET A 635 -5.14 -6.37 30.14
CA MET A 635 -4.10 -5.78 29.29
C MET A 635 -2.75 -6.47 29.46
N LEU A 636 -2.33 -6.77 30.70
CA LEU A 636 -1.09 -7.50 30.99
C LEU A 636 -1.07 -8.90 30.39
N LYS A 637 -2.17 -9.65 30.57
CA LYS A 637 -2.33 -11.00 30.01
C LYS A 637 -2.36 -10.96 28.48
N LEU A 638 -3.06 -10.00 27.89
CA LEU A 638 -3.13 -9.83 26.45
C LEU A 638 -1.77 -9.44 25.85
N ALA A 639 -1.04 -8.52 26.48
CA ALA A 639 0.31 -8.15 26.04
C ALA A 639 1.28 -9.35 26.08
N SER A 640 1.25 -10.13 27.16
CA SER A 640 2.02 -11.37 27.26
C SER A 640 1.60 -12.41 26.22
N TYR A 641 0.29 -12.54 25.97
CA TYR A 641 -0.22 -13.41 24.92
C TYR A 641 0.28 -12.93 23.54
N ASN A 642 0.28 -11.64 23.26
CA ASN A 642 0.63 -11.09 21.97
C ASN A 642 2.07 -11.35 21.52
N VAL A 643 2.99 -11.53 22.47
CA VAL A 643 4.40 -11.82 22.19
C VAL A 643 4.78 -13.30 22.28
N ASP A 644 3.88 -14.16 22.74
CA ASP A 644 4.14 -15.60 22.93
C ASP A 644 4.08 -16.37 21.61
N ASN A 645 5.11 -17.16 21.33
CA ASN A 645 5.25 -18.02 20.15
C ASN A 645 4.34 -19.27 20.16
N LYS A 646 3.66 -19.56 21.26
CA LYS A 646 2.77 -20.73 21.35
C LYS A 646 1.47 -20.51 20.57
N THR A 647 1.26 -21.32 19.54
CA THR A 647 -0.03 -21.45 18.87
C THR A 647 -1.02 -22.15 19.80
N ASN A 648 -2.04 -21.44 20.27
CA ASN A 648 -3.23 -22.13 20.76
C ASN A 648 -3.98 -22.69 19.53
N THR A 649 -4.62 -23.85 19.69
CA THR A 649 -5.35 -24.58 18.64
C THR A 649 -6.55 -23.83 18.01
N ALA A 650 -6.85 -22.60 18.45
CA ALA A 650 -8.02 -21.83 18.04
C ALA A 650 -7.73 -20.66 17.07
N THR A 651 -6.48 -20.31 16.80
CA THR A 651 -6.13 -19.27 15.80
C THR A 651 -5.82 -19.92 14.45
N PRO A 652 -6.57 -19.61 13.38
CA PRO A 652 -6.42 -20.24 12.06
C PRO A 652 -5.17 -19.82 11.27
N GLN A 653 -4.20 -19.15 11.88
CA GLN A 653 -2.92 -18.72 11.27
C GLN A 653 -1.78 -18.90 12.29
N PRO A 654 -0.52 -19.16 11.85
CA PRO A 654 0.62 -19.16 12.75
C PRO A 654 0.69 -17.82 13.50
N LYS A 655 0.67 -17.89 14.83
CA LYS A 655 0.58 -16.73 15.70
C LYS A 655 1.82 -15.85 15.53
N LYS A 656 1.65 -14.68 14.90
CA LYS A 656 2.72 -13.70 14.68
C LYS A 656 2.88 -12.82 15.91
N ARG A 657 4.12 -12.51 16.28
CA ARG A 657 4.41 -11.69 17.47
C ARG A 657 3.95 -10.25 17.24
N ILE A 658 3.20 -9.71 18.21
CA ILE A 658 2.75 -8.33 18.27
C ILE A 658 3.34 -7.69 19.55
N ARG A 659 4.20 -6.69 19.38
CA ARG A 659 4.79 -5.93 20.48
C ARG A 659 3.90 -4.73 20.84
N THR A 660 4.01 -4.26 22.07
CA THR A 660 3.16 -3.16 22.56
C THR A 660 3.98 -2.06 23.20
N ASN A 661 3.93 -0.87 22.60
CA ASN A 661 4.44 0.35 23.21
C ASN A 661 3.27 1.11 23.83
N THR A 662 3.49 1.67 25.02
CA THR A 662 2.47 2.39 25.78
C THR A 662 2.90 3.82 26.02
N VAL A 663 1.97 4.76 25.88
CA VAL A 663 2.22 6.19 26.07
C VAL A 663 1.16 6.80 26.96
N ILE A 664 1.61 7.60 27.93
CA ILE A 664 0.76 8.49 28.70
C ILE A 664 0.97 9.92 28.19
N LEU A 665 -0.13 10.59 27.85
CA LEU A 665 -0.14 11.97 27.39
C LEU A 665 -0.69 12.91 28.48
N GLY A 666 0.08 13.91 28.88
CA GLY A 666 -0.28 14.87 29.92
C GLY A 666 0.30 14.53 31.30
N PRO A 667 -0.08 15.30 32.34
CA PRO A 667 0.64 15.35 33.62
C PRO A 667 0.41 14.11 34.50
N LEU A 668 -0.33 13.11 34.01
CA LEU A 668 -0.74 11.91 34.74
C LEU A 668 0.45 11.21 35.43
N ASP A 669 0.25 10.84 36.69
CA ASP A 669 1.22 10.19 37.55
C ASP A 669 0.59 9.04 38.37
N GLY A 670 1.35 8.47 39.30
CA GLY A 670 0.86 7.39 40.18
C GLY A 670 0.72 6.02 39.49
N SER A 671 -0.28 5.25 39.91
CA SER A 671 -0.43 3.83 39.58
C SER A 671 -0.68 3.56 38.09
N SER A 672 -1.28 4.49 37.36
CA SER A 672 -1.51 4.39 35.91
C SER A 672 -0.20 4.30 35.13
N VAL A 673 0.81 5.07 35.55
CA VAL A 673 2.16 5.04 34.96
C VAL A 673 2.80 3.68 35.18
N ASP A 674 2.72 3.13 36.39
CA ASP A 674 3.30 1.83 36.71
C ASP A 674 2.59 0.70 35.96
N ASN A 675 1.27 0.77 35.83
CA ASN A 675 0.49 -0.20 35.05
C ASN A 675 0.83 -0.14 33.55
N MET A 676 0.92 1.05 32.97
CA MET A 676 1.30 1.20 31.55
C MET A 676 2.73 0.73 31.27
N LYS A 677 3.67 0.97 32.20
CA LYS A 677 5.02 0.39 32.14
C LYS A 677 4.99 -1.13 32.19
N ALA A 678 4.20 -1.72 33.09
CA ALA A 678 4.07 -3.16 33.20
C ALA A 678 3.46 -3.79 31.93
N VAL A 679 2.47 -3.14 31.31
CA VAL A 679 1.87 -3.58 30.04
C VAL A 679 2.88 -3.52 28.89
N ALA A 680 3.65 -2.45 28.75
CA ALA A 680 4.71 -2.37 27.75
C ALA A 680 5.78 -3.45 27.95
N ALA A 681 6.22 -3.67 29.19
CA ALA A 681 7.20 -4.71 29.51
C ALA A 681 6.68 -6.11 29.16
N ALA A 682 5.42 -6.42 29.53
CA ALA A 682 4.77 -7.68 29.19
C ALA A 682 4.63 -7.87 27.66
N GLY A 683 4.40 -6.78 26.93
CA GLY A 683 4.34 -6.75 25.47
C GLY A 683 5.69 -6.62 24.77
N GLN A 684 6.81 -6.80 25.47
CA GLN A 684 8.18 -6.64 24.94
C GLN A 684 8.41 -5.32 24.16
N GLY A 685 7.76 -4.25 24.60
CA GLY A 685 7.89 -2.91 24.06
C GLY A 685 8.42 -1.91 25.08
N LYS A 686 8.23 -0.62 24.79
CA LYS A 686 8.72 0.51 25.59
C LYS A 686 7.56 1.37 26.08
N PHE A 687 7.74 1.93 27.28
CA PHE A 687 6.85 2.94 27.85
C PHE A 687 7.41 4.34 27.62
N TYR A 688 6.53 5.28 27.28
CA TYR A 688 6.86 6.69 27.17
C TYR A 688 5.88 7.56 27.98
N LYS A 689 6.40 8.61 28.60
CA LYS A 689 5.59 9.71 29.15
C LYS A 689 5.80 10.93 28.26
N ALA A 690 4.70 11.56 27.85
CA ALA A 690 4.72 12.73 26.99
C ALA A 690 3.97 13.89 27.66
N ASP A 691 4.75 14.82 28.23
CA ASP A 691 4.23 16.06 28.81
C ASP A 691 4.24 17.20 27.77
N THR A 692 5.06 17.07 26.73
CA THR A 692 5.18 18.01 25.62
C THR A 692 4.91 17.35 24.27
N ILE A 693 4.70 18.18 23.24
CA ILE A 693 4.60 17.69 21.86
C ILE A 693 5.88 17.00 21.39
N ASP A 694 7.05 17.50 21.78
CA ASP A 694 8.34 16.94 21.36
C ASP A 694 8.57 15.55 21.98
N ASP A 695 8.11 15.33 23.21
CA ASP A 695 8.14 14.01 23.84
C ASP A 695 7.25 13.02 23.10
N LEU A 696 6.06 13.46 22.66
CA LEU A 696 5.16 12.62 21.87
C LEU A 696 5.76 12.29 20.49
N ILE A 697 6.36 13.28 19.82
CA ILE A 697 7.07 13.08 18.55
C ILE A 697 8.19 12.06 18.73
N LYS A 698 8.96 12.18 19.81
CA LYS A 698 10.04 11.25 20.14
C LYS A 698 9.52 9.84 20.40
N ALA A 699 8.45 9.68 21.17
CA ALA A 699 7.86 8.37 21.49
C ALA A 699 7.41 7.61 20.23
N ILE A 700 6.71 8.30 19.32
CA ILE A 700 6.25 7.68 18.07
C ILE A 700 7.42 7.41 17.13
N SER A 701 8.35 8.37 16.96
CA SER A 701 9.51 8.19 16.08
C SER A 701 10.41 7.05 16.53
N GLN A 702 10.65 6.90 17.84
CA GLN A 702 11.41 5.77 18.38
C GLN A 702 10.69 4.44 18.21
N THR A 703 9.35 4.41 18.31
CA THR A 703 8.56 3.21 18.02
C THR A 703 8.70 2.78 16.56
N VAL A 704 8.68 3.73 15.63
CA VAL A 704 8.90 3.47 14.20
C VAL A 704 10.32 2.96 13.95
N ASP A 705 11.34 3.63 14.51
CA ASP A 705 12.75 3.23 14.38
C ASP A 705 12.96 1.79 14.91
N ASP A 706 12.43 1.45 16.09
CA ASP A 706 12.50 0.10 16.68
C ASP A 706 11.84 -0.96 15.78
N ALA A 707 10.69 -0.63 15.19
CA ALA A 707 9.96 -1.54 14.31
C ALA A 707 10.72 -1.79 13.00
N ILE A 708 11.38 -0.76 12.46
CA ILE A 708 12.24 -0.88 11.27
C ILE A 708 13.46 -1.76 11.60
N GLU A 709 14.14 -1.49 12.73
CA GLU A 709 15.32 -2.25 13.15
C GLU A 709 15.01 -3.75 13.27
N LEU A 710 13.90 -4.10 13.91
CA LEU A 710 13.48 -5.50 14.09
C LEU A 710 13.04 -6.19 12.79
N SER A 711 12.57 -5.42 11.80
CA SER A 711 12.17 -5.97 10.49
C SER A 711 13.37 -6.23 9.58
N GLY A 712 14.54 -5.66 9.89
CA GLY A 712 15.74 -5.68 9.04
C GLY A 712 16.81 -6.73 9.38
N THR A 713 16.67 -7.53 10.44
CA THR A 713 17.76 -8.42 10.90
C THR A 713 17.65 -9.86 10.41
N ILE A 714 17.96 -10.16 9.13
CA ILE A 714 18.19 -11.55 8.73
C ILE A 714 19.19 -11.65 7.57
N THR A 715 20.29 -12.40 7.77
CA THR A 715 20.97 -13.14 6.69
C THR A 715 20.87 -14.63 6.98
N ALA A 716 20.70 -15.45 5.94
CA ALA A 716 20.77 -16.90 6.06
C ALA A 716 22.15 -17.38 6.57
N ALA A 717 22.17 -18.45 7.36
CA ALA A 717 23.41 -19.07 7.84
C ALA A 717 24.13 -19.81 6.70
N GLY A 718 25.43 -19.55 6.52
CA GLY A 718 26.27 -20.30 5.59
C GLY A 718 26.87 -21.52 6.27
N VAL A 719 26.50 -22.73 5.83
CA VAL A 719 27.21 -23.97 6.22
C VAL A 719 28.30 -24.26 5.18
N ALA A 720 29.55 -24.24 5.59
CA ALA A 720 30.67 -24.60 4.72
C ALA A 720 30.71 -26.13 4.51
N VAL A 721 30.75 -26.57 3.25
CA VAL A 721 30.92 -28.00 2.89
C VAL A 721 32.42 -28.30 2.75
N ASN A 722 32.89 -29.38 3.38
CA ASN A 722 34.28 -29.82 3.26
C ASN A 722 34.55 -30.37 1.85
N GLN A 723 35.39 -29.68 1.05
CA GLN A 723 35.70 -30.09 -0.32
C GLN A 723 36.51 -31.41 -0.42
N LEU A 724 37.14 -31.86 0.67
CA LEU A 724 37.94 -33.09 0.71
C LEU A 724 37.17 -34.32 1.22
N ASN A 725 36.00 -34.15 1.85
CA ASN A 725 35.17 -35.26 2.33
C ASN A 725 33.67 -34.93 2.21
N ARG A 726 33.02 -35.48 1.17
CA ARG A 726 31.61 -35.22 0.82
C ARG A 726 30.58 -35.93 1.73
N LEU A 727 31.02 -36.68 2.76
CA LEU A 727 30.14 -37.43 3.66
C LEU A 727 29.97 -36.78 5.05
N THR A 728 30.61 -35.64 5.34
CA THR A 728 30.49 -34.96 6.64
C THR A 728 30.44 -33.44 6.47
N HIS A 729 29.47 -32.79 7.10
CA HIS A 729 29.49 -31.34 7.29
C HIS A 729 30.65 -30.96 8.23
N LEU A 730 31.27 -29.79 8.01
CA LEU A 730 32.10 -29.19 9.06
C LEU A 730 31.17 -28.80 10.21
N ASP A 731 31.60 -28.99 11.45
CA ASP A 731 30.85 -28.55 12.65
C ASP A 731 30.89 -27.02 12.81
N GLN A 732 31.34 -26.26 11.81
CA GLN A 732 31.52 -24.82 11.84
C GLN A 732 30.37 -24.13 11.10
N LEU A 733 29.68 -23.24 11.82
CA LEU A 733 28.59 -22.43 11.29
C LEU A 733 29.03 -20.97 11.25
N TYR A 734 28.78 -20.31 10.13
CA TYR A 734 29.10 -18.90 9.94
C TYR A 734 27.82 -18.10 9.76
N TYR A 735 27.66 -17.09 10.61
CA TYR A 735 26.53 -16.18 10.58
C TYR A 735 27.06 -14.79 10.24
N SER A 736 26.69 -14.27 9.08
CA SER A 736 26.72 -12.82 8.89
C SER A 736 25.66 -12.19 9.80
N VAL A 737 26.01 -11.09 10.43
CA VAL A 737 25.09 -10.28 11.23
C VAL A 737 25.33 -8.83 10.85
N PHE A 738 24.25 -8.05 10.82
CA PHE A 738 24.33 -6.63 10.53
C PHE A 738 23.29 -5.92 11.37
N GLU A 739 23.62 -4.69 11.77
CA GLU A 739 22.75 -3.83 12.57
C GLU A 739 22.32 -2.64 11.70
N PRO A 740 21.08 -2.67 11.17
CA PRO A 740 20.52 -1.54 10.43
C PRO A 740 20.44 -0.33 11.35
N ARG A 741 21.05 0.80 10.97
CA ARG A 741 20.91 2.06 11.71
C ARG A 741 20.05 3.04 10.91
N PRO A 742 18.84 3.41 11.39
CA PRO A 742 17.90 4.28 10.67
C PRO A 742 18.41 5.70 10.34
N LYS A 743 19.64 6.07 10.74
CA LYS A 743 20.21 7.42 10.61
C LYS A 743 21.68 7.42 10.14
N SER A 744 22.18 6.29 9.62
CA SER A 744 23.57 6.14 9.18
C SER A 744 23.64 5.59 7.76
N TYR A 745 24.51 6.16 6.92
CA TYR A 745 24.86 5.60 5.60
C TYR A 745 25.76 4.36 5.69
N ARG A 746 26.22 4.00 6.89
CA ARG A 746 26.99 2.79 7.17
C ARG A 746 26.21 1.88 8.10
N TRP A 747 26.11 0.63 7.71
CA TRP A 747 25.60 -0.45 8.54
C TRP A 747 26.79 -1.19 9.11
N ASP A 748 26.78 -1.37 10.43
CA ASP A 748 27.82 -2.14 11.08
C ASP A 748 27.50 -3.62 10.88
N GLY A 749 28.37 -4.30 10.14
CA GLY A 749 28.27 -5.72 9.82
C GLY A 749 29.42 -6.51 10.44
N ASN A 750 29.17 -7.79 10.71
CA ASN A 750 30.15 -8.69 11.29
C ASN A 750 29.87 -10.14 10.90
N LEU A 751 30.89 -10.99 10.99
CA LEU A 751 30.80 -12.42 10.70
C LEU A 751 31.10 -13.18 11.99
N LYS A 752 30.15 -13.96 12.49
CA LYS A 752 30.30 -14.73 13.72
C LYS A 752 30.41 -16.22 13.43
N ARG A 753 31.34 -16.88 14.11
CA ARG A 753 31.53 -18.33 14.03
C ARG A 753 30.97 -19.03 15.26
N TYR A 754 30.17 -20.07 15.04
CA TYR A 754 29.60 -20.97 16.04
C TYR A 754 29.84 -22.43 15.67
N LYS A 755 29.54 -23.34 16.59
CA LYS A 755 29.71 -24.78 16.39
C LYS A 755 28.37 -25.49 16.31
N LEU A 756 28.22 -26.46 15.41
CA LEU A 756 27.06 -27.35 15.37
C LEU A 756 27.24 -28.49 16.39
N GLY A 757 26.28 -28.66 17.29
CA GLY A 757 26.29 -29.72 18.31
C GLY A 757 26.09 -31.11 17.72
N ALA A 758 26.38 -32.15 18.52
CA ALA A 758 26.20 -33.54 18.10
C ALA A 758 24.74 -33.78 17.62
N ASN A 759 24.59 -34.46 16.49
CA ASN A 759 23.31 -34.72 15.80
C ASN A 759 22.57 -33.47 15.29
N ALA A 760 23.25 -32.34 15.07
CA ALA A 760 22.66 -31.09 14.59
C ALA A 760 21.52 -30.53 15.48
N SER A 761 21.52 -30.91 16.76
CA SER A 761 20.43 -30.63 17.71
C SER A 761 20.49 -29.24 18.35
N ALA A 762 21.66 -28.60 18.36
CA ALA A 762 21.87 -27.29 18.96
C ALA A 762 23.05 -26.55 18.30
N ILE A 763 23.06 -25.22 18.42
CA ILE A 763 24.17 -24.36 17.99
C ILE A 763 24.92 -23.95 19.25
N LEU A 764 26.21 -24.27 19.32
CA LEU A 764 27.06 -24.09 20.49
C LEU A 764 27.99 -22.89 20.33
N ASP A 765 28.18 -22.16 21.41
CA ASP A 765 29.12 -21.06 21.57
C ASP A 765 30.55 -21.58 21.85
N VAL A 766 31.53 -20.67 22.02
CA VAL A 766 32.93 -21.04 22.28
C VAL A 766 33.12 -21.86 23.57
N ASN A 767 32.18 -21.76 24.50
CA ASN A 767 32.19 -22.43 25.80
C ASN A 767 31.37 -23.75 25.80
N ASN A 768 30.92 -24.21 24.62
CA ASN A 768 29.98 -25.34 24.45
C ASN A 768 28.62 -25.15 25.13
N LEU A 769 28.19 -23.90 25.34
CA LEU A 769 26.84 -23.57 25.77
C LEU A 769 25.96 -23.30 24.56
N ASP A 770 24.67 -23.58 24.69
CA ASP A 770 23.71 -23.35 23.62
C ASP A 770 23.59 -21.84 23.33
N ALA A 771 23.95 -21.43 22.12
CA ALA A 771 24.10 -20.05 21.70
C ALA A 771 22.77 -19.41 21.30
N ILE A 772 21.74 -20.21 21.01
CA ILE A 772 20.44 -19.74 20.50
C ILE A 772 19.38 -19.88 21.57
N ASP A 773 18.58 -18.83 21.74
CA ASP A 773 17.39 -18.89 22.59
C ASP A 773 16.29 -19.67 21.86
N SER A 774 15.92 -20.82 22.39
CA SER A 774 14.89 -21.70 21.82
C SER A 774 13.50 -21.06 21.72
N SER A 775 13.25 -19.99 22.48
CA SER A 775 12.00 -19.24 22.43
C SER A 775 12.00 -18.15 21.36
N THR A 776 13.14 -17.55 21.01
CA THR A 776 13.21 -16.40 20.09
C THR A 776 13.92 -16.70 18.76
N GLY A 777 14.70 -17.77 18.68
CA GLY A 777 15.52 -18.12 17.51
C GLY A 777 16.76 -17.24 17.34
N PHE A 778 16.97 -16.24 18.21
CA PHE A 778 18.13 -15.34 18.17
C PHE A 778 19.27 -15.80 19.09
N PHE A 779 20.46 -15.24 18.90
CA PHE A 779 21.57 -15.44 19.82
C PHE A 779 21.24 -14.95 21.24
N LYS A 780 21.52 -15.76 22.25
CA LYS A 780 21.39 -15.36 23.66
C LYS A 780 22.30 -14.16 23.94
N ALA A 781 21.87 -13.27 24.84
CA ALA A 781 22.65 -12.08 25.19
C ALA A 781 24.03 -12.42 25.80
N ASP A 782 24.15 -13.59 26.42
CA ASP A 782 25.37 -14.10 27.04
C ASP A 782 26.17 -15.06 26.16
N ALA A 783 25.72 -15.34 24.93
CA ALA A 783 26.44 -16.19 23.98
C ALA A 783 27.74 -15.54 23.54
N GLN A 784 28.78 -16.35 23.35
CA GLN A 784 30.10 -15.89 22.91
C GLN A 784 30.55 -16.61 21.63
N SER A 785 30.72 -15.87 20.53
CA SER A 785 31.22 -16.42 19.27
C SER A 785 32.69 -16.83 19.36
N PHE A 786 33.12 -17.78 18.52
CA PHE A 786 34.50 -18.32 18.52
C PHE A 786 35.59 -17.29 18.16
N TRP A 787 35.20 -16.15 17.62
CA TRP A 787 36.12 -15.06 17.26
C TRP A 787 36.01 -13.87 18.22
N SER A 788 35.31 -14.03 19.33
CA SER A 788 35.13 -12.99 20.33
C SER A 788 35.88 -13.31 21.63
N THR A 789 36.54 -12.30 22.19
CA THR A 789 37.15 -12.35 23.54
C THR A 789 36.17 -11.95 24.65
N VAL A 790 34.99 -11.42 24.28
CA VAL A 790 33.91 -11.00 25.17
C VAL A 790 32.60 -11.66 24.77
N LYS A 791 31.61 -11.70 25.69
CA LYS A 791 30.24 -12.10 25.35
C LYS A 791 29.67 -11.09 24.35
N ASP A 792 29.36 -11.53 23.14
CA ASP A 792 29.02 -10.68 22.01
C ASP A 792 27.58 -10.89 21.49
N GLY A 793 26.93 -11.99 21.90
CA GLY A 793 25.51 -12.28 21.68
C GLY A 793 25.02 -11.93 20.27
N LYS A 794 23.86 -11.27 20.21
CA LYS A 794 23.23 -10.81 18.97
C LYS A 794 23.83 -9.53 18.35
N SER A 795 24.75 -8.86 19.03
CA SER A 795 25.27 -7.56 18.57
C SER A 795 26.16 -7.72 17.34
N ALA A 796 25.91 -6.95 16.28
CA ALA A 796 26.79 -6.96 15.11
C ALA A 796 28.10 -6.23 15.38
N VAL A 797 28.09 -5.17 16.21
CA VAL A 797 29.29 -4.36 16.50
C VAL A 797 30.29 -5.01 17.46
N LEU A 798 29.91 -6.07 18.17
CA LEU A 798 30.79 -6.76 19.13
C LEU A 798 31.21 -8.15 18.62
N GLY A 799 32.44 -8.54 18.96
CA GLY A 799 32.97 -9.88 18.71
C GLY A 799 33.16 -10.23 17.23
N GLY A 800 32.98 -11.50 16.88
CA GLY A 800 33.08 -11.98 15.49
C GLY A 800 34.42 -11.71 14.79
N ALA A 801 34.43 -11.80 13.46
CA ALA A 801 35.60 -11.59 12.63
C ALA A 801 36.16 -10.16 12.80
N ALA A 802 35.30 -9.18 13.07
CA ALA A 802 35.70 -7.80 13.32
C ALA A 802 36.72 -7.68 14.45
N ASN A 803 36.62 -8.53 15.48
CA ASN A 803 37.52 -8.54 16.65
C ASN A 803 38.85 -9.29 16.39
N VAL A 804 38.96 -10.01 15.27
CA VAL A 804 40.18 -10.72 14.84
C VAL A 804 40.92 -9.94 13.75
N LEU A 805 40.29 -8.92 13.15
CA LEU A 805 40.94 -8.04 12.19
C LEU A 805 41.95 -7.13 12.91
N PRO A 806 43.13 -6.86 12.29
CA PRO A 806 44.05 -5.84 12.79
C PRO A 806 43.37 -4.48 12.97
N SER A 807 43.95 -3.63 13.81
CA SER A 807 43.54 -2.22 13.94
C SER A 807 43.40 -1.60 12.55
N PRO A 808 42.39 -0.74 12.28
CA PRO A 808 42.24 -0.08 10.98
C PRO A 808 43.55 0.52 10.44
N ASP A 809 44.40 1.06 11.32
CA ASP A 809 45.68 1.67 10.98
C ASP A 809 46.74 0.65 10.50
N ASP A 810 46.60 -0.63 10.87
CA ASP A 810 47.50 -1.73 10.49
C ASP A 810 47.02 -2.50 9.24
N ARG A 811 45.84 -2.16 8.70
CA ARG A 811 45.26 -2.85 7.54
C ARG A 811 45.90 -2.36 6.25
N LYS A 812 46.64 -3.24 5.58
CA LYS A 812 47.18 -2.98 4.24
C LYS A 812 46.10 -3.25 3.18
N MET A 813 45.53 -2.19 2.60
CA MET A 813 44.63 -2.32 1.45
C MET A 813 45.47 -2.38 0.17
N TYR A 814 45.36 -3.47 -0.58
CA TYR A 814 46.02 -3.62 -1.88
C TYR A 814 44.99 -3.41 -2.97
N THR A 815 45.22 -2.44 -3.86
CA THR A 815 44.38 -2.18 -5.02
C THR A 815 45.17 -2.44 -6.30
N TYR A 816 44.53 -3.06 -7.28
CA TYR A 816 45.13 -3.33 -8.59
C TYR A 816 44.98 -2.09 -9.47
N MET A 817 46.12 -1.42 -9.74
CA MET A 817 46.19 -0.18 -10.55
C MET A 817 46.59 -0.45 -12.01
N GLY A 818 46.52 -1.71 -12.47
CA GLY A 818 46.81 -2.05 -13.86
C GLY A 818 45.67 -1.64 -14.79
N SER A 819 45.97 -1.44 -16.08
CA SER A 819 44.93 -1.30 -17.10
C SER A 819 44.16 -2.60 -17.24
N LEU A 820 42.82 -2.51 -17.15
CA LEU A 820 41.88 -3.60 -17.39
C LEU A 820 42.07 -4.27 -18.76
#